data_AF-A0A7X1B2B4-F1
#
_entry.id   AF-A0A7X1B2B4-F1
#
_cell.length_a   1.000
_cell.length_b   1.000
_cell.length_c   1.000
_cell.angle_alpha   90.00
_cell.angle_beta   90.00
_cell.angle_gamma   90.00
#
_symmetry.space_group_name_H-M   'P 1'
#
loop_
_entity.id
_entity.type
_entity.pdbx_description
1 polymer ?
#
loop_
_entity_poly.entity_id
_entity_poly.type
_entity_poly.pdbx_seq_one_letter_code
_entity_poly.pdbx_strand_id
1 'polypeptide(L)'
;MNPLEHLRTASLQRRLRLPLWLLITGLVLALAAFLVSPSGFLPLLLWLAAVTVSLLGAWLAYTCIRPNENETARRLDAQLNAKNRFEAAAELSSQTSPMAVAQRQETQSRYSDLKKAPAVAAWAMFALALLLISNLGFLIGWAVTIPSFQPVPEIDELPTAAVPEPTAKIEWISPEAETSATSLEVLPLTANATSSSGLENLELVVAVNGQEQEHLSIETNLSEPGSSELEIDVYLDLYELGPYDMVTYFLKGQRIFEKELMPTVSDLQFVQIRPFRSDVERVQSAGGGGPLEDASNLMRELKLAQLTLYKQNFLLAHADRENDVWPDENRKVALEQASLVEKTIEAIDFLTAEGASAVIVDLLSQSRPLMDEAAESITARKNTSALPPQGQALGKLTEIEKHIRKLIIESKGSGSPSPPEVKDPFADSEKYHLPPREETSAGQLEQLAQEQETLIEEFDEANSKEVAEKQEDIAQELESMIQNSGMSPEIKAAMQTGSDSAKESLEQLEAGDPGATREPATRVLNSLNEAIQKMHIEAQTKARDLLAETQRELNDAAREQSSSPQNERESSPKESSQNESNLANQSDPSKQRASDDSGRGEQPTSSGGDNGSDTTGENKNLRSAQAIAQAREALRQEALRQQQFGSEEFALLLAKLAEQMDTGITNLDSPQDPSAILTSLSDDTAKALFTIEDRREALTMTRNLLERSAANLDRLSQTIPSAEHPVAVDEAIGDLLTAAQMARLLLRSPTAENASETLWQDLGTGDRGAQGVSWDNIRPPVESLIAMLNKGISGMTRDSIIRIDTAGAAPEAYRDAVSAYFERLSETSTDSE
;
A
#
# COMPACT_ATOMS: atom_id res chain seq x y z
N MET A 1 0.61 -39.31 -39.18
CA MET A 1 0.26 -40.50 -38.39
C MET A 1 1.13 -41.65 -38.85
N ASN A 2 1.85 -42.24 -37.90
CA ASN A 2 2.75 -43.37 -38.12
C ASN A 2 1.89 -44.62 -38.45
N PRO A 3 2.23 -45.47 -39.43
CA PRO A 3 1.47 -46.70 -39.73
C PRO A 3 1.26 -47.61 -38.51
N LEU A 4 2.18 -47.56 -37.53
CA LEU A 4 2.04 -48.26 -36.24
C LEU A 4 0.94 -47.65 -35.35
N GLU A 5 0.76 -46.33 -35.37
CA GLU A 5 -0.39 -45.70 -34.71
C GLU A 5 -1.70 -46.13 -35.36
N HIS A 6 -1.72 -46.35 -36.67
CA HIS A 6 -2.93 -46.79 -37.34
C HIS A 6 -3.27 -48.27 -37.07
N LEU A 7 -2.26 -49.12 -36.89
CA LEU A 7 -2.45 -50.49 -36.38
C LEU A 7 -3.05 -50.45 -34.98
N ARG A 8 -2.57 -49.54 -34.12
CA ARG A 8 -3.15 -49.32 -32.79
C ARG A 8 -4.59 -48.81 -32.86
N THR A 9 -4.90 -47.81 -33.68
CA THR A 9 -6.27 -47.28 -33.81
C THR A 9 -7.23 -48.30 -34.43
N ALA A 10 -6.81 -49.08 -35.42
CA ALA A 10 -7.63 -50.15 -36.00
C ALA A 10 -7.91 -51.27 -34.99
N SER A 11 -6.90 -51.62 -34.17
CA SER A 11 -7.08 -52.57 -33.07
C SER A 11 -8.04 -52.04 -31.99
N LEU A 12 -7.95 -50.74 -31.66
CA LEU A 12 -8.82 -50.06 -30.70
C LEU A 12 -10.27 -49.97 -31.21
N GLN A 13 -10.47 -49.62 -32.48
CA GLN A 13 -11.80 -49.60 -33.10
C GLN A 13 -12.47 -50.98 -33.04
N ARG A 14 -11.70 -52.06 -33.21
CA ARG A 14 -12.23 -53.42 -33.09
C ARG A 14 -12.58 -53.77 -31.64
N ARG A 15 -11.78 -53.33 -30.67
CA ARG A 15 -12.06 -53.46 -29.24
C ARG A 15 -13.33 -52.71 -28.82
N LEU A 16 -13.68 -51.63 -29.51
CA LEU A 16 -14.84 -50.78 -29.18
C LEU A 16 -16.16 -51.21 -29.84
N ARG A 17 -16.15 -51.98 -30.93
CA ARG A 17 -17.40 -52.35 -31.63
C ARG A 17 -18.30 -53.30 -30.83
N LEU A 18 -17.73 -54.34 -30.25
CA LEU A 18 -18.48 -55.33 -29.48
C LEU A 18 -19.10 -54.76 -28.19
N PRO A 19 -18.37 -53.97 -27.36
CA PRO A 19 -18.97 -53.31 -26.20
C PRO A 19 -20.06 -52.31 -26.59
N LEU A 20 -19.89 -51.57 -27.69
CA LEU A 20 -20.90 -50.64 -28.19
C LEU A 20 -22.21 -51.37 -28.55
N TRP A 21 -22.14 -52.51 -29.23
CA TRP A 21 -23.33 -53.31 -29.55
C TRP A 21 -24.00 -53.89 -28.31
N LEU A 22 -23.23 -54.35 -27.31
CA LEU A 22 -23.79 -54.81 -26.04
C LEU A 22 -24.54 -53.69 -25.30
N LEU A 23 -23.97 -52.48 -25.29
CA LEU A 23 -24.58 -51.31 -24.67
C LEU A 23 -25.88 -50.90 -25.37
N ILE A 24 -25.89 -50.86 -26.71
CA ILE A 24 -27.11 -50.61 -27.51
C ILE A 24 -28.18 -51.66 -27.19
N THR A 25 -27.81 -52.94 -27.13
CA THR A 25 -28.77 -54.03 -26.88
C THR A 25 -29.36 -53.95 -25.46
N GLY A 26 -28.54 -53.65 -24.45
CA GLY A 26 -29.00 -53.46 -23.07
C GLY A 26 -29.97 -52.29 -22.94
N LEU A 27 -29.72 -51.19 -23.67
CA LEU A 27 -30.59 -50.02 -23.64
C LEU A 27 -31.93 -50.25 -24.34
N VAL A 28 -31.95 -51.00 -25.45
CA VAL A 28 -33.20 -51.42 -26.11
C VAL A 28 -34.06 -52.29 -25.18
N LEU A 29 -33.43 -53.21 -24.44
CA LEU A 29 -34.14 -54.04 -23.46
C LEU A 29 -34.71 -53.21 -22.30
N ALA A 30 -33.96 -52.21 -21.82
CA ALA A 30 -34.43 -51.33 -20.76
C ALA A 30 -35.59 -50.43 -21.23
N LEU A 31 -35.53 -49.91 -22.46
CA LEU A 31 -36.63 -49.16 -23.08
C LEU A 31 -37.89 -50.04 -23.24
N ALA A 32 -37.72 -51.29 -23.66
CA ALA A 32 -38.83 -52.24 -23.76
C ALA A 32 -39.45 -52.55 -22.39
N ALA A 33 -38.64 -52.69 -21.34
CA ALA A 33 -39.13 -52.89 -19.98
C ALA A 33 -39.92 -51.68 -19.45
N PHE A 34 -39.47 -50.46 -19.76
CA PHE A 34 -40.16 -49.22 -19.38
C PHE A 34 -41.54 -49.09 -20.05
N LEU A 35 -41.65 -49.45 -21.33
CA LEU A 35 -42.93 -49.42 -22.06
C LEU A 35 -43.99 -50.36 -21.48
N VAL A 36 -43.59 -51.41 -20.76
CA VAL A 36 -44.51 -52.39 -20.16
C VAL A 36 -45.00 -51.96 -18.78
N SER A 37 -44.24 -51.14 -18.04
CA SER A 37 -44.64 -50.66 -16.70
C SER A 37 -44.01 -49.29 -16.41
N PRO A 38 -44.71 -48.18 -16.73
CA PRO A 38 -44.16 -46.82 -16.59
C PRO A 38 -44.13 -46.30 -15.15
N SER A 39 -44.80 -46.96 -14.19
CA SER A 39 -44.91 -46.51 -12.81
C SER A 39 -44.26 -47.48 -11.83
N GLY A 40 -43.12 -47.06 -11.27
CA GLY A 40 -42.46 -47.76 -10.17
C GLY A 40 -40.96 -47.49 -10.09
N PHE A 41 -40.34 -47.90 -8.99
CA PHE A 41 -38.89 -47.89 -8.79
C PHE A 41 -38.18 -49.05 -9.51
N LEU A 42 -38.93 -50.13 -9.80
CA LEU A 42 -38.44 -51.34 -10.45
C LEU A 42 -37.85 -51.13 -11.86
N PRO A 43 -38.45 -50.32 -12.76
CA PRO A 43 -37.89 -50.03 -14.08
C PRO A 43 -36.54 -49.29 -14.01
N LEU A 44 -36.38 -48.39 -13.04
CA LEU A 44 -35.11 -47.68 -12.80
C LEU A 44 -34.01 -48.64 -12.35
N LEU A 45 -34.33 -49.54 -11.41
CA LEU A 45 -33.39 -50.58 -10.97
C LEU A 45 -33.02 -51.54 -12.11
N LEU A 46 -33.99 -51.95 -12.93
CA LEU A 46 -33.74 -52.81 -14.10
C LEU A 46 -32.92 -52.09 -15.17
N TRP A 47 -33.13 -50.78 -15.37
CA TRP A 47 -32.31 -49.97 -16.27
C TRP A 47 -30.87 -49.85 -15.76
N LEU A 48 -30.66 -49.51 -14.48
CA LEU A 48 -29.34 -49.48 -13.87
C LEU A 48 -28.63 -50.84 -13.92
N ALA A 49 -29.36 -51.94 -13.66
CA ALA A 49 -28.83 -53.29 -13.79
C ALA A 49 -28.44 -53.64 -15.24
N ALA A 50 -29.26 -53.26 -16.22
CA ALA A 50 -28.95 -53.50 -17.64
C ALA A 50 -27.72 -52.70 -18.10
N VAL A 51 -27.59 -51.44 -17.67
CA VAL A 51 -26.42 -50.60 -17.97
C VAL A 51 -25.16 -51.18 -17.32
N THR A 52 -25.22 -51.55 -16.05
CA THR A 52 -24.06 -52.13 -15.33
C THR A 52 -23.61 -53.46 -15.93
N VAL A 53 -24.53 -54.38 -16.27
CA VAL A 53 -24.21 -55.64 -16.95
C VAL A 53 -23.62 -55.39 -18.34
N SER A 54 -24.11 -54.39 -19.07
CA SER A 54 -23.59 -54.03 -20.40
C SER A 54 -22.17 -53.45 -20.31
N LEU A 55 -21.91 -52.60 -19.32
CA LEU A 55 -20.57 -52.05 -19.05
C LEU A 55 -19.59 -53.14 -18.60
N LEU A 56 -20.04 -54.09 -17.77
CA LEU A 56 -19.22 -55.21 -17.33
C LEU A 56 -18.91 -56.17 -18.48
N GLY A 57 -19.90 -56.49 -19.33
CA GLY A 57 -19.70 -57.28 -20.55
C GLY A 57 -18.77 -56.60 -21.55
N ALA A 58 -18.90 -55.28 -21.68
CA ALA A 58 -18.01 -54.45 -22.47
C ALA A 58 -16.56 -54.51 -21.97
N TRP A 59 -16.36 -54.40 -20.65
CA TRP A 59 -15.06 -54.50 -20.00
C TRP A 59 -14.44 -55.89 -20.13
N LEU A 60 -15.23 -56.96 -19.96
CA LEU A 60 -14.80 -58.35 -20.17
C LEU A 60 -14.41 -58.60 -21.63
N ALA A 61 -15.19 -58.11 -22.59
CA ALA A 61 -14.84 -58.21 -24.02
C ALA A 61 -13.55 -57.44 -24.35
N TYR A 62 -13.37 -56.25 -23.74
CA TYR A 62 -12.16 -55.44 -23.91
C TYR A 62 -10.90 -56.13 -23.36
N THR A 63 -11.02 -56.81 -22.22
CA THR A 63 -9.90 -57.47 -21.54
C THR A 63 -9.56 -58.84 -22.14
N CYS A 64 -10.56 -59.60 -22.60
CA CYS A 64 -10.35 -60.95 -23.14
C CYS A 64 -9.89 -60.96 -24.60
N ILE A 65 -10.19 -59.91 -25.38
CA ILE A 65 -9.83 -59.84 -26.80
C ILE A 65 -8.56 -58.98 -26.94
N ARG A 66 -7.40 -59.56 -26.65
CA ARG A 66 -6.10 -59.00 -27.06
C ARG A 66 -5.76 -59.51 -28.48
N PRO A 67 -6.03 -58.76 -29.55
CA PRO A 67 -5.58 -59.17 -30.88
C PRO A 67 -4.05 -59.15 -30.93
N ASN A 68 -3.46 -60.19 -31.52
CA ASN A 68 -2.04 -60.22 -31.83
C ASN A 68 -1.75 -59.16 -32.91
N GLU A 69 -0.76 -58.28 -32.67
CA GLU A 69 -0.44 -57.16 -33.57
C GLU A 69 -0.14 -57.65 -34.99
N ASN A 70 0.54 -58.79 -35.10
CA ASN A 70 0.89 -59.41 -36.38
C ASN A 70 -0.34 -59.91 -37.15
N GLU A 71 -1.36 -60.42 -36.46
CA GLU A 71 -2.60 -60.86 -37.12
C GLU A 71 -3.41 -59.67 -37.64
N THR A 72 -3.37 -58.56 -36.92
CA THR A 72 -4.02 -57.30 -37.34
C THR A 72 -3.31 -56.72 -38.57
N ALA A 73 -1.97 -56.76 -38.57
CA ALA A 73 -1.15 -56.34 -39.70
C ALA A 73 -1.43 -57.15 -40.97
N ARG A 74 -1.45 -58.49 -40.88
CA ARG A 74 -1.81 -59.38 -42.01
C ARG A 74 -3.19 -59.08 -42.60
N ARG A 75 -4.18 -58.84 -41.74
CA ARG A 75 -5.55 -58.53 -42.18
C ARG A 75 -5.62 -57.18 -42.87
N LEU A 76 -4.90 -56.17 -42.37
CA LEU A 76 -4.79 -54.87 -43.03
C LEU A 76 -4.08 -54.99 -44.38
N ASP A 77 -3.03 -55.81 -44.47
CA ASP A 77 -2.38 -56.12 -45.74
C ASP A 77 -3.34 -56.78 -46.74
N ALA A 78 -4.18 -57.72 -46.28
CA ALA A 78 -5.19 -58.35 -47.12
C ALA A 78 -6.30 -57.38 -47.54
N GLN A 79 -6.81 -56.56 -46.62
CA GLN A 79 -7.90 -55.62 -46.88
C GLN A 79 -7.50 -54.47 -47.80
N LEU A 80 -6.28 -53.94 -47.61
CA LEU A 80 -5.76 -52.82 -48.38
C LEU A 80 -4.92 -53.27 -49.58
N ASN A 81 -4.84 -54.58 -49.82
CA ASN A 81 -3.99 -55.20 -50.83
C ASN A 81 -2.53 -54.68 -50.78
N ALA A 82 -2.02 -54.49 -49.56
CA ALA A 82 -0.74 -53.82 -49.31
C ALA A 82 0.46 -54.78 -49.36
N LYS A 83 0.27 -56.06 -49.74
CA LYS A 83 1.34 -57.05 -50.00
C LYS A 83 2.34 -57.19 -48.83
N ASN A 84 1.85 -57.49 -47.64
CA ASN A 84 2.64 -57.78 -46.42
C ASN A 84 3.47 -56.59 -45.89
N ARG A 85 3.17 -55.36 -46.31
CA ARG A 85 3.90 -54.16 -45.91
C ARG A 85 3.61 -53.76 -44.47
N PHE A 86 2.38 -53.98 -43.98
CA PHE A 86 2.05 -53.74 -42.58
C PHE A 86 2.62 -54.83 -41.68
N GLU A 87 2.60 -56.09 -42.10
CA GLU A 87 3.22 -57.21 -41.39
C GLU A 87 4.72 -56.98 -41.23
N ALA A 88 5.42 -56.66 -42.30
CA ALA A 88 6.85 -56.41 -42.23
C ALA A 88 7.19 -55.15 -41.40
N ALA A 89 6.36 -54.11 -41.45
CA ALA A 89 6.53 -52.93 -40.60
C ALA A 89 6.29 -53.23 -39.11
N ALA A 90 5.37 -54.16 -38.79
CA ALA A 90 5.09 -54.61 -37.43
C ALA A 90 6.22 -55.51 -36.89
N GLU A 91 6.71 -56.47 -37.68
CA GLU A 91 7.83 -57.34 -37.28
C GLU A 91 9.12 -56.55 -37.07
N LEU A 92 9.37 -55.55 -37.92
CA LEU A 92 10.54 -54.69 -37.81
C LEU A 92 10.35 -53.54 -36.81
N SER A 93 9.22 -53.43 -36.13
CA SER A 93 8.88 -52.26 -35.28
C SER A 93 9.86 -52.02 -34.13
N SER A 94 10.54 -53.06 -33.63
CA SER A 94 11.55 -52.96 -32.56
C SER A 94 12.97 -52.71 -33.07
N GLN A 95 13.22 -52.80 -34.38
CA GLN A 95 14.55 -52.66 -34.97
C GLN A 95 14.80 -51.22 -35.45
N THR A 96 15.98 -50.66 -35.18
CA THR A 96 16.37 -49.31 -35.59
C THR A 96 17.25 -49.28 -36.85
N SER A 97 17.31 -50.39 -37.60
CA SER A 97 18.13 -50.47 -38.81
C SER A 97 17.62 -49.51 -39.90
N PRO A 98 18.50 -48.96 -40.76
CA PRO A 98 18.10 -48.09 -41.88
C PRO A 98 17.05 -48.74 -42.79
N MET A 99 17.11 -50.07 -42.94
CA MET A 99 16.12 -50.85 -43.68
C MET A 99 14.75 -50.85 -43.00
N ALA A 100 14.69 -51.03 -41.68
CA ALA A 100 13.45 -50.95 -40.92
C ALA A 100 12.81 -49.55 -41.02
N VAL A 101 13.63 -48.49 -41.01
CA VAL A 101 13.16 -47.11 -41.20
C VAL A 101 12.60 -46.91 -42.61
N ALA A 102 13.33 -47.33 -43.65
CA ALA A 102 12.89 -47.22 -45.04
C ALA A 102 11.57 -47.99 -45.28
N GLN A 103 11.44 -49.18 -44.70
CA GLN A 103 10.23 -49.99 -44.85
C GLN A 103 9.02 -49.37 -44.14
N ARG A 104 9.21 -48.76 -42.96
CA ARG A 104 8.13 -47.99 -42.30
C ARG A 104 7.72 -46.76 -43.11
N GLN A 105 8.68 -46.05 -43.69
CA GLN A 105 8.41 -44.89 -44.55
C GLN A 105 7.65 -45.29 -45.82
N GLU A 106 8.02 -46.41 -46.45
CA GLU A 106 7.31 -46.93 -47.62
C GLU A 106 5.87 -47.35 -47.26
N THR A 107 5.67 -48.06 -46.15
CA THR A 107 4.34 -48.42 -45.66
C THR A 107 3.50 -47.19 -45.34
N GLN A 108 4.11 -46.14 -44.77
CA GLN A 108 3.43 -44.87 -44.50
C GLN A 108 3.00 -44.15 -45.78
N SER A 109 3.88 -44.03 -46.78
CA SER A 109 3.57 -43.39 -48.06
C SER A 109 2.44 -44.12 -48.79
N ARG A 110 2.49 -45.46 -48.82
CA ARG A 110 1.41 -46.24 -49.45
C ARG A 110 0.08 -46.11 -48.71
N TYR A 111 0.14 -45.94 -47.39
CA TYR A 111 -1.05 -45.76 -46.58
C TYR A 111 -1.72 -44.40 -46.79
N SER A 112 -0.94 -43.31 -46.93
CA SER A 112 -1.50 -41.98 -47.21
C SER A 112 -2.28 -41.92 -48.53
N ASP A 113 -1.89 -42.73 -49.52
CA ASP A 113 -2.58 -42.78 -50.82
C ASP A 113 -3.95 -43.48 -50.75
N LEU A 114 -4.19 -44.29 -49.72
CA LEU A 114 -5.40 -45.11 -49.55
C LEU A 114 -6.47 -44.42 -48.69
N LYS A 115 -6.29 -43.14 -48.33
CA LYS A 115 -7.08 -42.40 -47.35
C LYS A 115 -8.52 -42.12 -47.84
N LYS A 116 -9.41 -43.11 -47.71
CA LYS A 116 -10.85 -42.88 -47.52
C LYS A 116 -11.16 -43.18 -46.06
N ALA A 117 -11.53 -42.15 -45.28
CA ALA A 117 -12.01 -42.37 -43.93
C ALA A 117 -13.18 -43.40 -44.00
N PRO A 118 -13.12 -44.50 -43.24
CA PRO A 118 -14.17 -45.51 -43.34
C PRO A 118 -15.46 -44.89 -42.81
N ALA A 119 -16.50 -44.83 -43.64
CA ALA A 119 -17.84 -44.36 -43.27
C ALA A 119 -18.34 -44.92 -41.93
N VAL A 120 -17.81 -46.08 -41.53
CA VAL A 120 -18.07 -46.75 -40.25
C VAL A 120 -17.74 -45.89 -39.02
N ALA A 121 -16.71 -45.03 -39.05
CA ALA A 121 -16.39 -44.16 -37.92
C ALA A 121 -17.43 -43.04 -37.76
N ALA A 122 -17.93 -42.48 -38.86
CA ALA A 122 -19.01 -41.50 -38.85
C ALA A 122 -20.32 -42.12 -38.35
N TRP A 123 -20.62 -43.35 -38.78
CA TRP A 123 -21.78 -44.11 -38.30
C TRP A 123 -21.72 -44.45 -36.80
N ALA A 124 -20.53 -44.74 -36.26
CA ALA A 124 -20.35 -45.00 -34.83
C ALA A 124 -20.58 -43.74 -33.99
N MET A 125 -20.07 -42.58 -34.42
CA MET A 125 -20.31 -41.30 -33.76
C MET A 125 -21.78 -40.91 -33.82
N PHE A 126 -22.44 -41.14 -34.97
CA PHE A 126 -23.87 -40.90 -35.12
C PHE A 126 -24.71 -41.78 -34.18
N ALA A 127 -24.38 -43.06 -34.06
CA ALA A 127 -25.06 -43.98 -33.14
C ALA A 127 -24.87 -43.56 -31.66
N LEU A 128 -23.68 -43.07 -31.29
CA LEU A 128 -23.41 -42.57 -29.94
C LEU A 128 -24.22 -41.29 -29.63
N ALA A 129 -24.31 -40.36 -30.58
CA ALA A 129 -25.10 -39.14 -30.42
C ALA A 129 -26.59 -39.46 -30.22
N LEU A 130 -27.15 -40.38 -31.01
CA LEU A 130 -28.52 -40.88 -30.84
C LEU A 130 -28.74 -41.51 -29.46
N LEU A 131 -27.74 -42.23 -28.95
CA LEU A 131 -27.81 -42.87 -27.64
C LEU A 131 -27.85 -41.84 -26.49
N LEU A 132 -27.05 -40.77 -26.58
CA LEU A 132 -27.07 -39.68 -25.60
C LEU A 132 -28.41 -38.94 -25.61
N ILE A 133 -28.95 -38.64 -26.79
CA ILE A 133 -30.26 -37.99 -26.95
C ILE A 133 -31.37 -38.87 -26.38
N SER A 134 -31.34 -40.18 -26.63
CA SER A 134 -32.33 -41.12 -26.08
C SER A 134 -32.28 -41.19 -24.56
N ASN A 135 -31.09 -41.15 -23.94
CA ASN A 135 -30.95 -41.12 -22.48
C ASN A 135 -31.45 -39.81 -21.88
N LEU A 136 -31.18 -38.69 -22.53
CA LEU A 136 -31.68 -37.38 -22.08
C LEU A 136 -33.21 -37.33 -22.12
N GLY A 137 -33.82 -37.83 -23.21
CA GLY A 137 -35.28 -37.91 -23.32
C GLY A 137 -35.91 -38.81 -22.24
N PHE A 138 -35.24 -39.91 -21.87
CA PHE A 138 -35.67 -40.79 -20.79
C PHE A 138 -35.65 -40.08 -19.42
N LEU A 139 -34.58 -39.35 -19.11
CA LEU A 139 -34.46 -38.57 -17.86
C LEU A 139 -35.53 -37.48 -17.76
N ILE A 140 -35.78 -36.74 -18.84
CA ILE A 140 -36.81 -35.70 -18.89
C ILE A 140 -38.20 -36.31 -18.70
N GLY A 141 -38.49 -37.42 -19.39
CA GLY A 141 -39.76 -38.13 -19.23
C GLY A 141 -40.00 -38.62 -17.81
N TRP A 142 -38.96 -39.11 -17.13
CA TRP A 142 -39.05 -39.56 -15.74
C TRP A 142 -39.35 -38.40 -14.79
N ALA A 143 -38.63 -37.28 -14.92
CA ALA A 143 -38.82 -36.08 -14.08
C ALA A 143 -40.25 -35.51 -14.16
N VAL A 144 -40.90 -35.61 -15.33
CA VAL A 144 -42.28 -35.13 -15.54
C VAL A 144 -43.34 -36.09 -14.96
N THR A 145 -43.00 -37.37 -14.77
CA THR A 145 -43.95 -38.40 -14.32
C THR A 145 -43.91 -38.72 -12.83
N ILE A 146 -43.08 -38.04 -12.03
CA ILE A 146 -43.15 -38.14 -10.57
C ILE A 146 -44.49 -37.52 -10.14
N PRO A 147 -45.48 -38.31 -9.68
CA PRO A 147 -46.72 -37.74 -9.18
C PRO A 147 -46.37 -36.91 -7.95
N SER A 148 -46.74 -35.63 -7.99
CA SER A 148 -46.70 -34.72 -6.85
C SER A 148 -47.20 -35.46 -5.61
N PHE A 149 -46.36 -35.55 -4.59
CA PHE A 149 -46.72 -36.14 -3.31
C PHE A 149 -48.06 -35.55 -2.87
N GLN A 150 -49.09 -36.40 -2.81
CA GLN A 150 -50.33 -35.99 -2.14
C GLN A 150 -49.99 -35.76 -0.67
N PRO A 151 -50.43 -34.65 -0.06
CA PRO A 151 -50.27 -34.45 1.37
C PRO A 151 -50.96 -35.59 2.11
N VAL A 152 -50.25 -36.15 3.09
CA VAL A 152 -50.74 -37.17 4.01
C VAL A 152 -52.01 -36.64 4.71
N PRO A 153 -53.07 -37.46 4.89
CA PRO A 153 -54.24 -37.02 5.63
C PRO A 153 -53.85 -36.71 7.08
N GLU A 154 -54.13 -35.46 7.45
CA GLU A 154 -53.98 -34.84 8.76
C GLU A 154 -54.55 -35.76 9.85
N ILE A 155 -53.65 -36.33 10.66
CA ILE A 155 -54.00 -36.88 11.96
C ILE A 155 -54.10 -35.67 12.87
N ASP A 156 -55.25 -35.50 13.55
CA ASP A 156 -55.46 -34.49 14.60
C ASP A 156 -54.39 -34.62 15.69
N GLU A 157 -53.24 -33.99 15.48
CA GLU A 157 -52.29 -33.66 16.52
C GLU A 157 -52.70 -32.32 17.12
N LEU A 158 -52.83 -32.34 18.44
CA LEU A 158 -53.07 -31.20 19.33
C LEU A 158 -52.32 -29.95 18.87
N PRO A 159 -52.86 -28.74 19.10
CA PRO A 159 -52.26 -27.49 18.63
C PRO A 159 -50.87 -27.32 19.26
N THR A 160 -49.85 -27.77 18.53
CA THR A 160 -48.46 -27.44 18.79
C THR A 160 -48.32 -26.02 18.26
N ALA A 161 -48.07 -25.08 19.16
CA ALA A 161 -47.81 -23.70 18.80
C ALA A 161 -46.78 -23.67 17.66
N ALA A 162 -47.16 -23.08 16.52
CA ALA A 162 -46.26 -22.92 15.39
C ALA A 162 -44.95 -22.30 15.90
N VAL A 163 -43.85 -23.04 15.78
CA VAL A 163 -42.52 -22.50 16.09
C VAL A 163 -42.30 -21.36 15.09
N PRO A 164 -42.09 -20.11 15.54
CA PRO A 164 -41.87 -19.00 14.63
C PRO A 164 -40.61 -19.23 13.80
N GLU A 165 -40.64 -18.83 12.53
CA GLU A 165 -39.47 -18.94 11.65
C GLU A 165 -38.26 -18.19 12.26
N PRO A 166 -37.07 -18.79 12.24
CA PRO A 166 -35.90 -18.18 12.85
C PRO A 166 -35.43 -16.95 12.08
N THR A 167 -35.12 -15.89 12.83
CA THR A 167 -34.63 -14.62 12.31
C THR A 167 -33.12 -14.52 12.54
N ALA A 168 -32.42 -13.94 11.57
CA ALA A 168 -31.01 -13.62 11.69
C ALA A 168 -30.68 -12.32 10.95
N LYS A 169 -29.67 -11.59 11.44
CA LYS A 169 -29.18 -10.34 10.88
C LYS A 169 -27.65 -10.28 11.03
N ILE A 170 -26.96 -9.83 10.00
CA ILE A 170 -25.51 -9.59 10.00
C ILE A 170 -25.30 -8.11 9.70
N GLU A 171 -24.68 -7.38 10.62
CA GLU A 171 -24.41 -5.94 10.50
C GLU A 171 -22.91 -5.68 10.60
N TRP A 172 -22.39 -4.84 9.70
CA TRP A 172 -21.00 -4.40 9.76
C TRP A 172 -20.83 -3.33 10.85
N ILE A 173 -19.78 -3.46 11.65
CA ILE A 173 -19.34 -2.46 12.65
C ILE A 173 -18.24 -1.59 12.05
N SER A 174 -17.27 -2.20 11.36
CA SER A 174 -16.13 -1.53 10.73
C SER A 174 -15.63 -2.34 9.53
N PRO A 175 -15.09 -1.71 8.46
CA PRO A 175 -15.04 -0.28 8.20
C PRO A 175 -16.39 0.29 7.70
N GLU A 176 -16.43 1.59 7.36
CA GLU A 176 -17.62 2.24 6.82
C GLU A 176 -18.06 1.64 5.47
N ALA A 177 -19.36 1.85 5.13
CA ALA A 177 -20.04 1.37 3.94
C ALA A 177 -19.29 1.56 2.60
N GLU A 178 -18.51 2.64 2.53
CA GLU A 178 -17.62 3.01 1.44
C GLU A 178 -16.28 3.44 2.05
N THR A 179 -15.21 2.69 1.75
CA THR A 179 -13.87 2.92 2.29
C THR A 179 -12.85 3.03 1.16
N SER A 180 -11.74 3.72 1.39
CA SER A 180 -10.59 3.73 0.48
C SER A 180 -9.39 3.04 1.13
N ALA A 181 -8.66 2.23 0.37
CA ALA A 181 -7.52 1.47 0.88
C ALA A 181 -6.42 1.35 -0.18
N THR A 182 -5.16 1.16 0.23
CA THR A 182 -4.10 0.79 -0.72
C THR A 182 -4.14 -0.69 -1.05
N SER A 183 -3.60 -1.11 -2.21
CA SER A 183 -3.60 -2.53 -2.58
C SER A 183 -2.66 -3.41 -1.74
N LEU A 184 -1.86 -2.84 -0.83
CA LEU A 184 -1.04 -3.56 0.14
C LEU A 184 -1.62 -3.54 1.56
N GLU A 185 -2.79 -2.94 1.72
CA GLU A 185 -3.41 -2.77 3.03
C GLU A 185 -4.14 -4.03 3.48
N VAL A 186 -4.09 -4.31 4.78
CA VAL A 186 -4.93 -5.34 5.39
C VAL A 186 -6.17 -4.61 5.90
N LEU A 187 -7.34 -5.06 5.48
CA LEU A 187 -8.61 -4.53 5.96
C LEU A 187 -9.13 -5.37 7.12
N PRO A 188 -9.08 -4.86 8.36
CA PRO A 188 -9.74 -5.51 9.48
C PRO A 188 -11.25 -5.26 9.38
N LEU A 189 -12.01 -6.32 9.16
CA LEU A 189 -13.46 -6.29 9.09
C LEU A 189 -14.05 -6.77 10.41
N THR A 190 -14.96 -5.99 10.96
CA THR A 190 -15.70 -6.34 12.17
C THR A 190 -17.20 -6.33 11.89
N ALA A 191 -17.89 -7.43 12.21
CA ALA A 191 -19.33 -7.56 12.04
C ALA A 191 -20.00 -8.16 13.28
N ASN A 192 -21.26 -7.80 13.52
CA ASN A 192 -22.11 -8.45 14.50
C ASN A 192 -23.13 -9.35 13.78
N ALA A 193 -23.08 -10.65 14.06
CA ALA A 193 -24.07 -11.61 13.62
C ALA A 193 -25.02 -11.95 14.77
N THR A 194 -26.32 -11.65 14.61
CA THR A 194 -27.37 -11.99 15.56
C THR A 194 -28.30 -13.02 14.94
N SER A 195 -28.52 -14.16 15.60
CA SER A 195 -29.41 -15.22 15.11
C SER A 195 -30.23 -15.85 16.25
N SER A 196 -31.51 -16.15 16.00
CA SER A 196 -32.39 -16.85 16.94
C SER A 196 -32.21 -18.37 16.96
N SER A 197 -31.53 -18.95 15.95
CA SER A 197 -31.32 -20.39 15.80
C SER A 197 -29.85 -20.80 15.66
N GLY A 198 -28.93 -19.84 15.57
CA GLY A 198 -27.56 -20.05 15.12
C GLY A 198 -27.40 -19.91 13.60
N LEU A 199 -26.16 -19.80 13.14
CA LEU A 199 -25.74 -19.71 11.74
C LEU A 199 -24.69 -20.78 11.43
N GLU A 200 -24.77 -21.37 10.24
CA GLU A 200 -23.79 -22.30 9.67
C GLU A 200 -23.31 -21.82 8.29
N ASN A 201 -22.21 -22.37 7.79
CA ASN A 201 -21.64 -22.03 6.48
C ASN A 201 -21.45 -20.52 6.28
N LEU A 202 -20.85 -19.84 7.25
CA LEU A 202 -20.55 -18.42 7.13
C LEU A 202 -19.39 -18.22 6.12
N GLU A 203 -19.64 -17.44 5.08
CA GLU A 203 -18.70 -17.16 4.01
C GLU A 203 -18.58 -15.65 3.80
N LEU A 204 -17.36 -15.15 3.66
CA LEU A 204 -17.08 -13.85 3.08
C LEU A 204 -16.93 -14.02 1.56
N VAL A 205 -17.76 -13.33 0.80
CA VAL A 205 -17.67 -13.27 -0.66
C VAL A 205 -16.97 -11.98 -1.04
N VAL A 206 -15.91 -12.09 -1.83
CA VAL A 206 -15.16 -10.95 -2.35
C VAL A 206 -15.23 -10.93 -3.87
N ALA A 207 -15.58 -9.78 -4.44
CA ALA A 207 -15.60 -9.54 -5.87
C ALA A 207 -14.76 -8.31 -6.22
N VAL A 208 -14.02 -8.40 -7.32
CA VAL A 208 -13.18 -7.31 -7.84
C VAL A 208 -13.79 -6.86 -9.17
N ASN A 209 -14.16 -5.57 -9.26
CA ASN A 209 -14.81 -4.98 -10.43
C ASN A 209 -16.03 -5.79 -10.92
N GLY A 210 -16.82 -6.34 -9.98
CA GLY A 210 -18.01 -7.15 -10.28
C GLY A 210 -17.74 -8.60 -10.68
N GLN A 211 -16.49 -9.08 -10.63
CA GLN A 211 -16.14 -10.48 -10.83
C GLN A 211 -15.84 -11.12 -9.47
N GLU A 212 -16.63 -12.14 -9.09
CA GLU A 212 -16.38 -12.93 -7.88
C GLU A 212 -15.03 -13.64 -7.99
N GLN A 213 -14.15 -13.41 -7.00
CA GLN A 213 -12.81 -13.98 -6.97
C GLN A 213 -12.72 -15.10 -5.94
N GLU A 214 -13.22 -14.88 -4.72
CA GLU A 214 -12.97 -15.77 -3.60
C GLU A 214 -14.16 -15.88 -2.62
N HIS A 215 -14.28 -17.07 -2.04
CA HIS A 215 -15.21 -17.42 -0.97
C HIS A 215 -14.41 -17.87 0.24
N LEU A 216 -14.21 -16.97 1.21
CA LEU A 216 -13.48 -17.29 2.42
C LEU A 216 -14.45 -17.87 3.45
N SER A 217 -14.30 -19.16 3.76
CA SER A 217 -15.09 -19.82 4.81
C SER A 217 -14.59 -19.37 6.18
N ILE A 218 -15.51 -18.87 7.02
CA ILE A 218 -15.20 -18.36 8.34
C ILE A 218 -15.53 -19.44 9.38
N GLU A 219 -14.48 -20.07 9.91
CA GLU A 219 -14.61 -21.08 10.98
C GLU A 219 -14.94 -20.40 12.31
N THR A 220 -16.24 -20.22 12.57
CA THR A 220 -16.74 -19.67 13.84
C THR A 220 -17.82 -20.59 14.42
N ASN A 221 -17.90 -20.64 15.76
CA ASN A 221 -18.84 -21.50 16.47
C ASN A 221 -20.17 -20.75 16.69
N LEU A 222 -20.84 -20.39 15.60
CA LEU A 222 -22.14 -19.70 15.59
C LEU A 222 -23.34 -20.66 15.63
N SER A 223 -23.12 -21.94 15.99
CA SER A 223 -24.17 -22.96 15.99
C SER A 223 -25.23 -22.76 17.07
N GLU A 224 -24.99 -21.86 18.02
CA GLU A 224 -25.94 -21.53 19.09
C GLU A 224 -26.65 -20.18 18.83
N PRO A 225 -27.91 -20.02 19.26
CA PRO A 225 -28.61 -18.73 19.22
C PRO A 225 -27.88 -17.66 20.04
N GLY A 226 -27.77 -16.44 19.49
CA GLY A 226 -27.11 -15.34 20.17
C GLY A 226 -26.67 -14.22 19.23
N SER A 227 -25.95 -13.27 19.82
CA SER A 227 -25.18 -12.25 19.10
C SER A 227 -23.71 -12.58 19.26
N SER A 228 -22.96 -12.49 18.17
CA SER A 228 -21.53 -12.81 18.13
C SER A 228 -20.81 -11.84 17.23
N GLU A 229 -19.67 -11.36 17.70
CA GLU A 229 -18.79 -10.48 16.97
C GLU A 229 -17.83 -11.33 16.12
N LEU A 230 -17.63 -10.89 14.87
CA LEU A 230 -16.82 -11.52 13.85
C LEU A 230 -15.69 -10.58 13.50
N GLU A 231 -14.45 -11.04 13.66
CA GLU A 231 -13.24 -10.33 13.24
C GLU A 231 -12.62 -11.10 12.08
N ILE A 232 -12.45 -10.43 10.93
CA ILE A 232 -11.96 -11.04 9.69
C ILE A 232 -10.95 -10.09 9.06
N ASP A 233 -9.73 -10.55 8.84
CA ASP A 233 -8.72 -9.78 8.12
C ASP A 233 -8.73 -10.13 6.63
N VAL A 234 -8.93 -9.12 5.78
CA VAL A 234 -8.85 -9.28 4.32
C VAL A 234 -7.55 -8.68 3.82
N TYR A 235 -6.72 -9.52 3.20
CA TYR A 235 -5.45 -9.16 2.60
C TYR A 235 -5.66 -8.73 1.14
N LEU A 236 -5.59 -7.43 0.86
CA LEU A 236 -5.88 -6.88 -0.47
C LEU A 236 -4.80 -7.21 -1.51
N ASP A 237 -3.57 -7.51 -1.07
CA ASP A 237 -2.43 -7.84 -1.91
C ASP A 237 -2.59 -9.17 -2.67
N LEU A 238 -3.49 -10.05 -2.20
CA LEU A 238 -3.78 -11.34 -2.82
C LEU A 238 -4.60 -11.23 -4.13
N TYR A 239 -5.25 -10.10 -4.38
CA TYR A 239 -6.24 -9.95 -5.47
C TYR A 239 -5.72 -9.23 -6.72
N GLU A 240 -4.39 -9.08 -6.89
CA GLU A 240 -3.74 -8.41 -8.04
C GLU A 240 -4.35 -7.01 -8.35
N LEU A 241 -4.65 -6.24 -7.30
CA LEU A 241 -5.42 -5.00 -7.42
C LEU A 241 -4.61 -3.85 -8.02
N GLY A 242 -5.19 -3.18 -9.00
CA GLY A 242 -4.70 -1.94 -9.59
C GLY A 242 -5.32 -0.68 -8.96
N PRO A 243 -4.71 0.50 -9.19
CA PRO A 243 -5.29 1.76 -8.75
C PRO A 243 -6.66 2.02 -9.40
N TYR A 244 -7.60 2.46 -8.56
CA TYR A 244 -9.01 2.73 -8.82
C TYR A 244 -9.89 1.48 -9.01
N ASP A 245 -9.36 0.27 -8.80
CA ASP A 245 -10.21 -0.92 -8.77
C ASP A 245 -11.22 -0.86 -7.62
N MET A 246 -12.39 -1.42 -7.86
CA MET A 246 -13.48 -1.50 -6.88
C MET A 246 -13.55 -2.92 -6.32
N VAL A 247 -13.31 -3.07 -5.04
CA VAL A 247 -13.52 -4.33 -4.31
C VAL A 247 -14.86 -4.26 -3.61
N THR A 248 -15.72 -5.24 -3.84
CA THR A 248 -16.99 -5.40 -3.12
C THR A 248 -16.96 -6.66 -2.28
N TYR A 249 -17.51 -6.58 -1.07
CA TYR A 249 -17.58 -7.72 -0.19
C TYR A 249 -18.86 -7.74 0.64
N PHE A 250 -19.28 -8.94 1.02
CA PHE A 250 -20.41 -9.18 1.91
C PHE A 250 -20.28 -10.55 2.58
N LEU A 251 -20.91 -10.71 3.74
CA LEU A 251 -21.04 -11.97 4.44
C LEU A 251 -22.34 -12.67 4.05
N LYS A 252 -22.30 -13.98 3.88
CA LYS A 252 -23.48 -14.84 3.77
C LYS A 252 -23.39 -15.99 4.77
N GLY A 253 -24.51 -16.34 5.38
CA GLY A 253 -24.60 -17.46 6.32
C GLY A 253 -25.97 -18.12 6.27
N GLN A 254 -26.00 -19.42 6.53
CA GLN A 254 -27.22 -20.22 6.51
C GLN A 254 -27.80 -20.35 7.93
N ARG A 255 -29.10 -20.14 8.09
CA ARG A 255 -29.78 -20.35 9.37
C ARG A 255 -30.00 -21.84 9.62
N ILE A 256 -29.72 -22.29 10.84
CA ILE A 256 -29.97 -23.67 11.28
C ILE A 256 -31.48 -23.86 11.49
N PHE A 257 -32.14 -24.50 10.52
CA PHE A 257 -33.57 -24.79 10.58
C PHE A 257 -33.89 -26.08 9.80
N GLU A 258 -35.00 -26.75 10.15
CA GLU A 258 -35.39 -28.03 9.51
C GLU A 258 -35.68 -27.87 8.01
N LYS A 259 -36.11 -26.67 7.60
CA LYS A 259 -36.29 -26.29 6.20
C LYS A 259 -35.15 -25.36 5.77
N GLU A 260 -34.62 -25.60 4.58
CA GLU A 260 -33.64 -24.72 3.95
C GLU A 260 -34.29 -23.36 3.63
N LEU A 261 -33.89 -22.33 4.36
CA LEU A 261 -34.30 -20.94 4.16
C LEU A 261 -33.28 -20.22 3.26
N MET A 262 -33.67 -19.08 2.68
CA MET A 262 -32.69 -18.23 1.99
C MET A 262 -31.56 -17.81 2.94
N PRO A 263 -30.31 -17.76 2.46
CA PRO A 263 -29.17 -17.38 3.28
C PRO A 263 -29.35 -15.95 3.79
N THR A 264 -28.94 -15.73 5.04
CA THR A 264 -28.86 -14.39 5.62
C THR A 264 -27.59 -13.73 5.09
N VAL A 265 -27.74 -12.55 4.49
CA VAL A 265 -26.61 -11.77 3.96
C VAL A 265 -26.46 -10.46 4.74
N SER A 266 -25.23 -9.97 4.83
CA SER A 266 -24.95 -8.61 5.31
C SER A 266 -25.25 -7.57 4.22
N ASP A 267 -25.19 -6.29 4.59
CA ASP A 267 -25.13 -5.21 3.61
C ASP A 267 -23.85 -5.32 2.75
N LEU A 268 -23.94 -4.78 1.53
CA LEU A 268 -22.85 -4.76 0.55
C LEU A 268 -21.90 -3.59 0.83
N GLN A 269 -20.62 -3.93 0.96
CA GLN A 269 -19.53 -3.02 1.29
C GLN A 269 -18.64 -2.75 0.07
N PHE A 270 -18.02 -1.57 0.03
CA PHE A 270 -17.21 -1.11 -1.10
C PHE A 270 -15.87 -0.57 -0.63
N VAL A 271 -14.80 -1.04 -1.26
CA VAL A 271 -13.44 -0.52 -1.09
C VAL A 271 -12.93 -0.03 -2.44
N GLN A 272 -12.63 1.26 -2.53
CA GLN A 272 -11.95 1.82 -3.68
C GLN A 272 -10.43 1.77 -3.45
N ILE A 273 -9.71 1.13 -4.37
CA ILE A 273 -8.26 1.02 -4.28
C ILE A 273 -7.63 2.34 -4.69
N ARG A 274 -7.01 3.03 -3.75
CA ARG A 274 -6.33 4.31 -4.02
C ARG A 274 -4.97 4.05 -4.68
N PRO A 275 -4.51 4.93 -5.60
CA PRO A 275 -3.14 4.86 -6.07
C PRO A 275 -2.17 5.02 -4.88
N PHE A 276 -1.03 4.32 -4.91
CA PHE A 276 0.06 4.50 -3.93
C PHE A 276 0.58 5.93 -3.81
N ARG A 277 0.24 6.77 -4.79
CA ARG A 277 0.66 8.15 -4.98
C ARG A 277 -0.44 9.11 -4.52
N SER A 278 -0.34 9.59 -3.27
CA SER A 278 -1.23 10.62 -2.71
C SER A 278 -1.04 12.01 -3.35
N ASP A 279 0.05 12.22 -4.11
CA ASP A 279 0.30 13.42 -4.90
C ASP A 279 -0.67 13.58 -6.09
N VAL A 280 -1.43 12.55 -6.43
CA VAL A 280 -2.55 12.60 -7.39
C VAL A 280 -3.77 13.34 -6.81
N GLU A 281 -3.89 13.42 -5.48
CA GLU A 281 -4.98 14.16 -4.81
C GLU A 281 -4.71 15.66 -4.63
N ARG A 282 -3.47 16.12 -4.89
CA ARG A 282 -3.06 17.53 -4.76
C ARG A 282 -3.71 18.50 -5.75
N VAL A 283 -4.69 18.05 -6.52
CA VAL A 283 -5.47 18.91 -7.41
C VAL A 283 -6.90 19.13 -6.88
N GLN A 284 -7.08 19.14 -5.56
CA GLN A 284 -8.26 19.77 -4.98
C GLN A 284 -8.01 21.26 -4.75
N SER A 285 -8.83 22.04 -5.46
CA SER A 285 -9.36 23.32 -5.00
C SER A 285 -8.46 24.55 -5.15
N ALA A 286 -7.96 24.76 -6.38
CA ALA A 286 -7.80 26.12 -6.90
C ALA A 286 -8.62 26.21 -8.20
N GLY A 287 -9.83 26.78 -8.07
CA GLY A 287 -10.92 26.72 -9.05
C GLY A 287 -10.53 26.96 -10.52
N GLY A 288 -11.18 26.19 -11.39
CA GLY A 288 -11.01 26.25 -12.83
C GLY A 288 -12.14 25.54 -13.56
N GLY A 289 -13.34 26.13 -13.53
CA GLY A 289 -14.49 25.67 -14.32
C GLY A 289 -14.14 25.59 -15.80
N GLY A 290 -14.12 24.36 -16.33
CA GLY A 290 -13.86 24.05 -17.72
C GLY A 290 -14.40 22.66 -18.07
N PRO A 291 -14.41 22.29 -19.36
CA PRO A 291 -15.02 21.03 -19.83
C PRO A 291 -14.52 19.76 -19.12
N LEU A 292 -13.29 19.79 -18.59
CA LEU A 292 -12.69 18.68 -17.83
C LEU A 292 -13.22 18.57 -16.39
N GLU A 293 -13.57 19.69 -15.75
CA GLU A 293 -14.21 19.71 -14.42
C GLU A 293 -15.69 19.29 -14.52
N ASP A 294 -16.39 19.77 -15.56
CA ASP A 294 -17.75 19.34 -15.86
C ASP A 294 -17.81 17.83 -16.19
N ALA A 295 -16.84 17.33 -16.96
CA ALA A 295 -16.66 15.90 -17.20
C ALA A 295 -16.44 15.12 -15.89
N SER A 296 -15.58 15.63 -15.00
CA SER A 296 -15.29 15.01 -13.69
C SER A 296 -16.55 14.92 -12.82
N ASN A 297 -17.31 16.01 -12.72
CA ASN A 297 -18.57 16.05 -11.97
C ASN A 297 -19.61 15.08 -12.54
N LEU A 298 -19.79 15.07 -13.87
CA LEU A 298 -20.70 14.14 -14.54
C LEU A 298 -20.32 12.68 -14.28
N MET A 299 -19.03 12.34 -14.37
CA MET A 299 -18.58 10.96 -14.10
C MET A 299 -18.82 10.55 -12.65
N ARG A 300 -18.66 11.48 -11.72
CA ARG A 300 -18.90 11.24 -10.30
C ARG A 300 -20.37 11.04 -9.99
N GLU A 301 -21.26 11.79 -10.64
CA GLU A 301 -22.70 11.57 -10.58
C GLU A 301 -23.10 10.19 -11.13
N LEU A 302 -22.54 9.78 -12.28
CA LEU A 302 -22.79 8.45 -12.84
C LEU A 302 -22.28 7.34 -11.91
N LYS A 303 -21.08 7.48 -11.34
CA LYS A 303 -20.49 6.55 -10.36
C LYS A 303 -21.41 6.38 -9.15
N LEU A 304 -21.84 7.51 -8.57
CA LEU A 304 -22.74 7.53 -7.41
C LEU A 304 -24.09 6.88 -7.69
N ALA A 305 -24.69 7.19 -8.84
CA ALA A 305 -25.95 6.59 -9.24
C ALA A 305 -25.82 5.07 -9.43
N GLN A 306 -24.76 4.63 -10.11
CA GLN A 306 -24.49 3.20 -10.32
C GLN A 306 -24.25 2.46 -9.01
N LEU A 307 -23.48 3.05 -8.09
CA LEU A 307 -23.22 2.48 -6.76
C LEU A 307 -24.51 2.32 -5.96
N THR A 308 -25.36 3.36 -5.96
CA THR A 308 -26.65 3.34 -5.26
C THR A 308 -27.57 2.25 -5.81
N LEU A 309 -27.67 2.14 -7.13
CA LEU A 309 -28.49 1.11 -7.79
C LEU A 309 -27.95 -0.30 -7.58
N TYR A 310 -26.62 -0.45 -7.47
CA TYR A 310 -26.00 -1.73 -7.17
C TYR A 310 -26.36 -2.19 -5.74
N LYS A 311 -26.27 -1.31 -4.74
CA LYS A 311 -26.72 -1.58 -3.37
C LYS A 311 -28.20 -1.96 -3.31
N GLN A 312 -29.06 -1.18 -3.96
CA GLN A 312 -30.51 -1.44 -3.97
C GLN A 312 -30.85 -2.78 -4.65
N ASN A 313 -30.23 -3.09 -5.80
CA ASN A 313 -30.45 -4.36 -6.47
C ASN A 313 -29.90 -5.54 -5.65
N PHE A 314 -28.78 -5.38 -4.95
CA PHE A 314 -28.24 -6.40 -4.05
C PHE A 314 -29.21 -6.75 -2.92
N LEU A 315 -29.81 -5.74 -2.28
CA LEU A 315 -30.85 -5.96 -1.26
C LEU A 315 -32.05 -6.72 -1.85
N LEU A 316 -32.51 -6.33 -3.04
CA LEU A 316 -33.63 -7.00 -3.71
C LEU A 316 -33.29 -8.43 -4.15
N ALA A 317 -32.03 -8.71 -4.51
CA ALA A 317 -31.59 -10.05 -4.91
C ALA A 317 -31.68 -11.07 -3.76
N HIS A 318 -31.54 -10.60 -2.51
CA HIS A 318 -31.54 -11.41 -1.30
C HIS A 318 -32.78 -11.20 -0.42
N ALA A 319 -33.72 -10.37 -0.85
CA ALA A 319 -34.99 -10.16 -0.18
C ALA A 319 -36.04 -11.23 -0.56
N ASP A 320 -37.02 -11.41 0.32
CA ASP A 320 -38.17 -12.26 0.04
C ASP A 320 -39.02 -11.69 -1.10
N ARG A 321 -39.13 -12.46 -2.18
CA ARG A 321 -39.86 -12.09 -3.40
C ARG A 321 -41.38 -12.19 -3.23
N GLU A 322 -41.84 -12.89 -2.20
CA GLU A 322 -43.26 -13.00 -1.87
C GLU A 322 -43.79 -11.77 -1.12
N ASN A 323 -42.91 -10.87 -0.68
CA ASN A 323 -43.28 -9.61 -0.07
C ASN A 323 -43.99 -8.69 -1.08
N ASP A 324 -45.16 -8.16 -0.70
CA ASP A 324 -45.98 -7.27 -1.52
C ASP A 324 -45.24 -6.01 -2.01
N VAL A 325 -44.22 -5.56 -1.28
CA VAL A 325 -43.41 -4.36 -1.61
C VAL A 325 -42.34 -4.67 -2.68
N TRP A 326 -41.87 -5.91 -2.76
CA TRP A 326 -40.74 -6.30 -3.61
C TRP A 326 -40.97 -6.00 -5.11
N PRO A 327 -42.13 -6.31 -5.72
CA PRO A 327 -42.34 -6.08 -7.15
C PRO A 327 -42.31 -4.61 -7.56
N ASP A 328 -42.74 -3.71 -6.68
CA ASP A 328 -42.77 -2.27 -6.95
C ASP A 328 -41.39 -1.63 -6.78
N GLU A 329 -40.65 -2.00 -5.74
CA GLU A 329 -39.24 -1.58 -5.58
C GLU A 329 -38.36 -2.13 -6.72
N ASN A 330 -38.53 -3.40 -7.10
CA ASN A 330 -37.81 -3.96 -8.24
C ASN A 330 -38.12 -3.22 -9.55
N ARG A 331 -39.37 -2.82 -9.77
CA ARG A 331 -39.75 -2.02 -10.94
C ARG A 331 -39.10 -0.65 -10.91
N LYS A 332 -39.03 -0.02 -9.74
CA LYS A 332 -38.38 1.28 -9.56
C LYS A 332 -36.88 1.20 -9.86
N VAL A 333 -36.17 0.25 -9.27
CA VAL A 333 -34.73 0.04 -9.52
C VAL A 333 -34.46 -0.27 -11.00
N ALA A 334 -35.31 -1.07 -11.65
CA ALA A 334 -35.18 -1.32 -13.09
C ALA A 334 -35.32 -0.05 -13.93
N LEU A 335 -36.30 0.81 -13.62
CA LEU A 335 -36.52 2.08 -14.34
C LEU A 335 -35.37 3.07 -14.09
N GLU A 336 -34.87 3.15 -12.87
CA GLU A 336 -33.74 4.01 -12.53
C GLU A 336 -32.44 3.53 -13.20
N GLN A 337 -32.19 2.21 -13.26
CA GLN A 337 -31.08 1.63 -14.01
C GLN A 337 -31.19 1.92 -15.51
N ALA A 338 -32.39 1.78 -16.11
CA ALA A 338 -32.61 2.14 -17.50
C ALA A 338 -32.41 3.66 -17.74
N SER A 339 -32.85 4.51 -16.81
CA SER A 339 -32.59 5.95 -16.89
C SER A 339 -31.10 6.28 -16.81
N LEU A 340 -30.31 5.51 -16.05
CA LEU A 340 -28.87 5.68 -15.97
C LEU A 340 -28.17 5.32 -17.30
N VAL A 341 -28.68 4.32 -18.02
CA VAL A 341 -28.21 3.99 -19.39
C VAL A 341 -28.39 5.19 -20.32
N GLU A 342 -29.57 5.83 -20.32
CA GLU A 342 -29.85 7.02 -21.14
C GLU A 342 -28.93 8.19 -20.76
N LYS A 343 -28.74 8.46 -19.46
CA LYS A 343 -27.79 9.49 -18.99
C LYS A 343 -26.35 9.20 -19.41
N THR A 344 -25.98 7.92 -19.48
CA THR A 344 -24.65 7.52 -19.95
C THR A 344 -24.48 7.80 -21.45
N ILE A 345 -25.55 7.66 -22.25
CA ILE A 345 -25.55 8.08 -23.67
C ILE A 345 -25.38 9.59 -23.79
N GLU A 346 -26.14 10.37 -23.02
CA GLU A 346 -26.01 11.82 -22.99
C GLU A 346 -24.59 12.26 -22.59
N ALA A 347 -23.98 11.56 -21.62
CA ALA A 347 -22.62 11.80 -21.20
C ALA A 347 -21.59 11.49 -22.29
N ILE A 348 -21.78 10.40 -23.04
CA ILE A 348 -20.94 10.05 -24.21
C ILE A 348 -21.02 11.15 -25.27
N ASP A 349 -22.21 11.61 -25.60
CA ASP A 349 -22.42 12.65 -26.61
C ASP A 349 -21.80 13.99 -26.19
N PHE A 350 -22.01 14.37 -24.92
CA PHE A 350 -21.40 15.57 -24.33
C PHE A 350 -19.87 15.51 -24.38
N LEU A 351 -19.26 14.44 -23.88
CA LEU A 351 -17.80 14.29 -23.84
C LEU A 351 -17.18 14.20 -25.24
N THR A 352 -17.90 13.63 -26.20
CA THR A 352 -17.47 13.59 -27.60
C THR A 352 -17.51 14.99 -28.22
N ALA A 353 -18.55 15.78 -27.96
CA ALA A 353 -18.69 17.14 -28.45
C ALA A 353 -17.62 18.08 -27.86
N GLU A 354 -17.28 17.92 -26.59
CA GLU A 354 -16.23 18.67 -25.88
C GLU A 354 -14.80 18.19 -26.19
N GLY A 355 -14.66 17.13 -27.00
CA GLY A 355 -13.34 16.63 -27.43
C GLY A 355 -12.55 15.92 -26.32
N ALA A 356 -13.23 15.24 -25.40
CA ALA A 356 -12.60 14.42 -24.36
C ALA A 356 -11.71 13.31 -24.95
N SER A 357 -10.81 12.78 -24.12
CA SER A 357 -9.91 11.68 -24.51
C SER A 357 -10.71 10.49 -25.06
N ALA A 358 -10.26 9.93 -26.19
CA ALA A 358 -10.87 8.76 -26.81
C ALA A 358 -10.99 7.57 -25.84
N VAL A 359 -10.07 7.45 -24.87
CA VAL A 359 -10.09 6.40 -23.84
C VAL A 359 -11.30 6.56 -22.91
N ILE A 360 -11.63 7.80 -22.50
CA ILE A 360 -12.78 8.08 -21.62
C ILE A 360 -14.08 7.71 -22.32
N VAL A 361 -14.23 8.13 -23.60
CA VAL A 361 -15.42 7.84 -24.41
C VAL A 361 -15.54 6.33 -24.69
N ASP A 362 -14.44 5.64 -24.92
CA ASP A 362 -14.41 4.18 -25.12
C ASP A 362 -14.84 3.43 -23.86
N LEU A 363 -14.31 3.79 -22.68
CA LEU A 363 -14.72 3.17 -21.41
C LEU A 363 -16.20 3.41 -21.10
N LEU A 364 -16.75 4.59 -21.38
CA LEU A 364 -18.20 4.83 -21.24
C LEU A 364 -19.01 4.00 -22.23
N SER A 365 -18.52 3.86 -23.46
CA SER A 365 -19.15 3.04 -24.48
C SER A 365 -19.14 1.55 -24.12
N GLN A 366 -18.14 1.09 -23.35
CA GLN A 366 -18.08 -0.25 -22.77
C GLN A 366 -18.98 -0.40 -21.52
N SER A 367 -19.12 0.65 -20.70
CA SER A 367 -19.97 0.64 -19.51
C SER A 367 -21.47 0.57 -19.86
N ARG A 368 -21.90 1.26 -20.92
CA ARG A 368 -23.30 1.31 -21.35
C ARG A 368 -23.96 -0.07 -21.54
N PRO A 369 -23.42 -1.01 -22.36
CA PRO A 369 -24.05 -2.31 -22.56
C PRO A 369 -24.12 -3.15 -21.27
N LEU A 370 -23.19 -2.98 -20.33
CA LEU A 370 -23.24 -3.65 -19.03
C LEU A 370 -24.40 -3.12 -18.18
N MET A 371 -24.60 -1.80 -18.15
CA MET A 371 -25.75 -1.19 -17.46
C MET A 371 -27.09 -1.58 -18.09
N ASP A 372 -27.12 -1.75 -19.42
CA ASP A 372 -28.30 -2.20 -20.17
C ASP A 372 -28.64 -3.67 -19.86
N GLU A 373 -27.64 -4.56 -19.88
CA GLU A 373 -27.80 -5.96 -19.48
C GLU A 373 -28.29 -6.10 -18.04
N ALA A 374 -27.80 -5.25 -17.14
CA ALA A 374 -28.30 -5.16 -15.77
C ALA A 374 -29.78 -4.72 -15.74
N ALA A 375 -30.15 -3.66 -16.46
CA ALA A 375 -31.53 -3.18 -16.51
C ALA A 375 -32.50 -4.25 -17.05
N GLU A 376 -32.12 -4.97 -18.12
CA GLU A 376 -32.89 -6.08 -18.66
C GLU A 376 -33.06 -7.22 -17.64
N SER A 377 -31.99 -7.56 -16.93
CA SER A 377 -31.99 -8.62 -15.92
C SER A 377 -32.87 -8.27 -14.71
N ILE A 378 -32.82 -7.03 -14.21
CA ILE A 378 -33.67 -6.56 -13.11
C ILE A 378 -35.14 -6.51 -13.56
N THR A 379 -35.41 -6.05 -14.78
CA THR A 379 -36.76 -6.07 -15.39
C THR A 379 -37.31 -7.50 -15.50
N ALA A 380 -36.45 -8.46 -15.86
CA ALA A 380 -36.77 -9.88 -15.92
C ALA A 380 -36.85 -10.56 -14.53
N ARG A 381 -36.73 -9.80 -13.42
CA ARG A 381 -36.72 -10.29 -12.04
C ARG A 381 -35.58 -11.27 -11.75
N LYS A 382 -34.44 -11.08 -12.42
CA LYS A 382 -33.20 -11.83 -12.26
C LYS A 382 -32.13 -10.96 -11.60
N ASN A 383 -32.46 -10.40 -10.44
CA ASN A 383 -31.63 -9.45 -9.69
C ASN A 383 -30.20 -9.96 -9.44
N THR A 384 -30.05 -11.23 -9.06
CA THR A 384 -28.74 -11.87 -8.86
C THR A 384 -27.89 -11.87 -10.14
N SER A 385 -28.50 -12.13 -11.30
CA SER A 385 -27.81 -12.10 -12.59
C SER A 385 -27.42 -10.69 -13.04
N ALA A 386 -28.05 -9.66 -12.48
CA ALA A 386 -27.72 -8.27 -12.76
C ALA A 386 -26.54 -7.74 -11.93
N LEU A 387 -26.16 -8.41 -10.83
CA LEU A 387 -25.08 -7.94 -9.94
C LEU A 387 -23.71 -7.90 -10.64
N PRO A 388 -23.25 -8.95 -11.37
CA PRO A 388 -21.98 -8.89 -12.07
C PRO A 388 -21.85 -7.76 -13.10
N PRO A 389 -22.81 -7.56 -14.05
CA PRO A 389 -22.70 -6.46 -14.99
C PRO A 389 -22.81 -5.08 -14.31
N GLN A 390 -23.56 -4.93 -13.20
CA GLN A 390 -23.56 -3.70 -12.41
C GLN A 390 -22.19 -3.39 -11.80
N GLY A 391 -21.53 -4.39 -11.22
CA GLY A 391 -20.19 -4.24 -10.65
C GLY A 391 -19.13 -3.97 -11.71
N GLN A 392 -19.22 -4.60 -12.89
CA GLN A 392 -18.32 -4.34 -14.02
C GLN A 392 -18.50 -2.92 -14.57
N ALA A 393 -19.74 -2.43 -14.70
CA ALA A 393 -20.01 -1.05 -15.08
C ALA A 393 -19.41 -0.06 -14.07
N LEU A 394 -19.54 -0.33 -12.77
CA LEU A 394 -18.94 0.50 -11.72
C LEU A 394 -17.39 0.50 -11.79
N GLY A 395 -16.77 -0.65 -12.07
CA GLY A 395 -15.33 -0.76 -12.33
C GLY A 395 -14.88 0.08 -13.54
N LYS A 396 -15.67 0.14 -14.60
CA LYS A 396 -15.37 1.00 -15.77
C LYS A 396 -15.51 2.49 -15.46
N LEU A 397 -16.51 2.88 -14.68
CA LEU A 397 -16.69 4.27 -14.24
C LEU A 397 -15.54 4.76 -13.34
N THR A 398 -15.04 3.90 -12.47
CA THR A 398 -13.87 4.20 -11.61
C THR A 398 -12.57 4.25 -12.41
N GLU A 399 -12.41 3.39 -13.42
CA GLU A 399 -11.30 3.46 -14.39
C GLU A 399 -11.30 4.79 -15.18
N ILE A 400 -12.47 5.32 -15.53
CA ILE A 400 -12.58 6.65 -16.16
C ILE A 400 -12.08 7.75 -15.22
N GLU A 401 -12.41 7.68 -13.94
CA GLU A 401 -11.98 8.65 -12.93
C GLU A 401 -10.44 8.77 -12.88
N LYS A 402 -9.75 7.63 -12.94
CA LYS A 402 -8.28 7.58 -13.05
C LYS A 402 -7.76 8.37 -14.24
N HIS A 403 -8.39 8.23 -15.41
CA HIS A 403 -7.98 8.94 -16.62
C HIS A 403 -8.26 10.44 -16.56
N ILE A 404 -9.41 10.84 -16.03
CA ILE A 404 -9.76 12.26 -15.85
C ILE A 404 -8.77 12.91 -14.86
N ARG A 405 -8.51 12.28 -13.71
CA ARG A 405 -7.54 12.79 -12.73
C ARG A 405 -6.15 12.95 -13.32
N LYS A 406 -5.70 11.99 -14.13
CA LYS A 406 -4.42 12.10 -14.84
C LYS A 406 -4.38 13.33 -15.76
N LEU A 407 -5.44 13.58 -16.53
CA LEU A 407 -5.53 14.75 -17.42
C LEU A 407 -5.56 16.07 -16.65
N ILE A 408 -6.26 16.13 -15.52
CA ILE A 408 -6.33 17.30 -14.64
C ILE A 408 -4.94 17.66 -14.09
N ILE A 409 -4.15 16.66 -13.68
CA ILE A 409 -2.77 16.85 -13.20
C ILE A 409 -1.88 17.44 -14.30
N GLU A 410 -2.09 17.01 -15.54
CA GLU A 410 -1.31 17.45 -16.70
C GLU A 410 -1.68 18.89 -17.17
N SER A 411 -2.87 19.42 -16.83
CA SER A 411 -3.45 20.62 -17.47
C SER A 411 -3.38 21.95 -16.70
N LYS A 412 -2.44 22.16 -15.76
CA LYS A 412 -2.33 23.37 -14.89
C LYS A 412 -2.69 24.72 -15.59
N GLY A 413 -3.79 25.37 -15.20
CA GLY A 413 -4.21 26.68 -15.70
C GLY A 413 -5.39 27.32 -14.94
N SER A 414 -5.44 28.65 -14.89
CA SER A 414 -6.14 29.54 -13.93
C SER A 414 -7.67 29.75 -14.09
N GLY A 415 -8.42 29.74 -12.98
CA GLY A 415 -9.26 30.86 -12.49
C GLY A 415 -10.78 30.89 -12.75
N SER A 416 -11.53 31.24 -11.69
CA SER A 416 -12.97 31.59 -11.50
C SER A 416 -13.96 30.48 -11.05
N PRO A 417 -15.00 30.85 -10.27
CA PRO A 417 -15.60 29.97 -9.24
C PRO A 417 -16.64 28.98 -9.77
N SER A 418 -16.62 27.78 -9.19
CA SER A 418 -17.37 26.58 -9.60
C SER A 418 -18.78 26.47 -8.96
N PRO A 419 -19.69 25.67 -9.58
CA PRO A 419 -20.99 25.27 -9.02
C PRO A 419 -20.83 24.37 -7.77
N PRO A 420 -21.93 24.04 -7.04
CA PRO A 420 -21.85 23.27 -5.80
C PRO A 420 -21.20 21.89 -6.02
N GLU A 421 -20.18 21.63 -5.21
CA GLU A 421 -19.42 20.39 -5.17
C GLU A 421 -20.32 19.23 -4.69
N VAL A 422 -20.58 18.24 -5.56
CA VAL A 422 -21.13 16.95 -5.09
C VAL A 422 -20.08 16.32 -4.14
N LYS A 423 -20.45 15.58 -3.09
CA LYS A 423 -19.47 14.94 -2.18
C LYS A 423 -19.07 13.55 -2.70
N ASP A 424 -17.77 13.22 -2.75
CA ASP A 424 -17.29 11.86 -3.11
C ASP A 424 -17.44 10.92 -1.90
N PRO A 425 -18.14 9.77 -2.02
CA PRO A 425 -18.38 8.86 -0.90
C PRO A 425 -17.12 8.08 -0.48
N PHE A 426 -16.08 8.05 -1.33
CA PHE A 426 -14.78 7.46 -1.01
C PHE A 426 -13.73 8.52 -0.63
N ALA A 427 -14.17 9.75 -0.33
CA ALA A 427 -13.27 10.81 0.12
C ALA A 427 -12.64 10.39 1.46
N ASP A 428 -11.31 10.25 1.44
CA ASP A 428 -10.50 9.81 2.56
C ASP A 428 -10.75 10.71 3.79
N SER A 429 -11.31 10.15 4.86
CA SER A 429 -11.42 10.83 6.17
C SER A 429 -10.06 10.89 6.87
N GLU A 430 -9.09 10.10 6.41
CA GLU A 430 -7.73 10.01 6.94
C GLU A 430 -6.69 10.71 6.06
N LYS A 431 -7.03 11.88 5.49
CA LYS A 431 -5.97 12.76 5.00
C LYS A 431 -5.28 13.39 6.20
N TYR A 432 -4.00 13.08 6.38
CA TYR A 432 -3.16 13.77 7.35
C TYR A 432 -3.11 15.27 6.99
N HIS A 433 -3.97 16.04 7.63
CA HIS A 433 -3.98 17.49 7.59
C HIS A 433 -3.57 18.01 8.95
N LEU A 434 -2.54 18.85 8.96
CA LEU A 434 -2.22 19.64 10.13
C LEU A 434 -3.42 20.56 10.39
N PRO A 435 -3.98 20.60 11.62
CA PRO A 435 -5.03 21.55 11.95
C PRO A 435 -4.52 22.99 11.70
N PRO A 436 -5.40 23.94 11.33
CA PRO A 436 -5.02 25.34 11.18
C PRO A 436 -4.32 25.83 12.45
N ARG A 437 -3.20 26.56 12.32
CA ARG A 437 -2.39 27.01 13.46
C ARG A 437 -3.24 27.79 14.48
N GLU A 438 -4.14 28.63 13.99
CA GLU A 438 -5.06 29.47 14.77
C GLU A 438 -5.99 28.65 15.70
N GLU A 439 -6.28 27.39 15.37
CA GLU A 439 -7.16 26.51 16.15
C GLU A 439 -6.39 25.69 17.21
N THR A 440 -5.07 25.90 17.34
CA THR A 440 -4.21 25.16 18.26
C THR A 440 -3.85 25.94 19.51
N SER A 441 -3.51 25.23 20.59
CA SER A 441 -3.08 25.88 21.84
C SER A 441 -1.82 26.75 21.65
N ALA A 442 -0.94 26.39 20.73
CA ALA A 442 0.23 27.20 20.39
C ALA A 442 -0.15 28.47 19.61
N GLY A 443 -1.07 28.37 18.65
CA GLY A 443 -1.59 29.54 17.91
C GLY A 443 -2.43 30.49 18.79
N GLN A 444 -3.23 29.96 19.72
CA GLN A 444 -3.94 30.75 20.72
C GLN A 444 -2.96 31.58 21.58
N LEU A 445 -1.82 31.01 21.96
CA LEU A 445 -0.81 31.73 22.74
C LEU A 445 -0.14 32.86 21.93
N GLU A 446 0.12 32.61 20.64
CA GLU A 446 0.66 33.61 19.70
C GLU A 446 -0.35 34.75 19.47
N GLN A 447 -1.63 34.41 19.34
CA GLN A 447 -2.72 35.38 19.22
C GLN A 447 -2.84 36.25 20.48
N LEU A 448 -2.78 35.66 21.68
CA LEU A 448 -2.81 36.41 22.94
C LEU A 448 -1.62 37.36 23.07
N ALA A 449 -0.43 36.96 22.59
CA ALA A 449 0.74 37.84 22.58
C ALA A 449 0.52 39.04 21.66
N GLN A 450 -0.03 38.81 20.47
CA GLN A 450 -0.35 39.87 19.51
C GLN A 450 -1.46 40.79 20.02
N GLU A 451 -2.52 40.24 20.62
CA GLU A 451 -3.59 41.00 21.26
C GLU A 451 -3.04 41.86 22.40
N GLN A 452 -2.17 41.31 23.25
CA GLN A 452 -1.52 42.06 24.32
C GLN A 452 -0.61 43.18 23.80
N GLU A 453 0.09 42.97 22.69
CA GLU A 453 0.90 44.00 22.03
C GLU A 453 0.03 45.15 21.52
N THR A 454 -1.06 44.85 20.81
CA THR A 454 -2.03 45.87 20.35
C THR A 454 -2.67 46.61 21.52
N LEU A 455 -2.99 45.91 22.61
CA LEU A 455 -3.59 46.50 23.80
C LEU A 455 -2.65 47.49 24.50
N ILE A 456 -1.33 47.23 24.47
CA ILE A 456 -0.32 48.15 24.99
C ILE A 456 -0.30 49.47 24.21
N GLU A 457 -0.49 49.43 22.90
CA GLU A 457 -0.57 50.62 22.04
C GLU A 457 -1.88 51.39 22.26
N GLU A 458 -2.98 50.69 22.51
CA GLU A 458 -4.31 51.29 22.75
C GLU A 458 -4.45 52.01 24.10
N PHE A 459 -3.53 51.79 25.06
CA PHE A 459 -3.59 52.44 26.38
C PHE A 459 -3.58 53.98 26.35
N ASP A 460 -3.09 54.58 25.26
CA ASP A 460 -3.00 56.04 25.10
C ASP A 460 -4.22 56.71 24.48
N GLU A 461 -5.06 55.93 23.77
CA GLU A 461 -6.11 56.48 22.90
C GLU A 461 -7.53 56.02 23.28
N ALA A 462 -7.67 54.92 24.04
CA ALA A 462 -8.95 54.22 24.20
C ALA A 462 -9.70 54.52 25.52
N ASN A 463 -11.00 54.18 25.52
CA ASN A 463 -11.87 54.24 26.69
C ASN A 463 -11.43 53.18 27.71
N SER A 464 -11.06 53.60 28.93
CA SER A 464 -10.46 52.73 29.96
C SER A 464 -11.27 51.47 30.28
N LYS A 465 -12.59 51.50 30.04
CA LYS A 465 -13.48 50.35 30.24
C LYS A 465 -13.30 49.25 29.19
N GLU A 466 -13.15 49.60 27.92
CA GLU A 466 -13.00 48.62 26.82
C GLU A 466 -11.63 47.93 26.90
N VAL A 467 -10.60 48.70 27.25
CA VAL A 467 -9.26 48.19 27.49
C VAL A 467 -9.21 47.24 28.70
N ALA A 468 -9.93 47.57 29.78
CA ALA A 468 -10.03 46.70 30.95
C ALA A 468 -10.74 45.38 30.62
N GLU A 469 -11.79 45.41 29.80
CA GLU A 469 -12.51 44.20 29.35
C GLU A 469 -11.59 43.30 28.53
N LYS A 470 -10.84 43.86 27.56
CA LYS A 470 -9.83 43.11 26.79
C LYS A 470 -8.70 42.56 27.67
N GLN A 471 -8.23 43.30 28.66
CA GLN A 471 -7.18 42.85 29.58
C GLN A 471 -7.68 41.72 30.51
N GLU A 472 -8.95 41.75 30.90
CA GLU A 472 -9.61 40.69 31.66
C GLU A 472 -9.75 39.42 30.81
N ASP A 473 -10.17 39.54 29.55
CA ASP A 473 -10.27 38.42 28.60
C ASP A 473 -8.92 37.71 28.42
N ILE A 474 -7.83 38.46 28.23
CA ILE A 474 -6.46 37.90 28.14
C ILE A 474 -6.09 37.13 29.41
N ALA A 475 -6.43 37.64 30.60
CA ALA A 475 -6.13 36.98 31.85
C ALA A 475 -6.91 35.66 32.04
N GLN A 476 -8.20 35.66 31.66
CA GLN A 476 -9.07 34.47 31.74
C GLN A 476 -8.65 33.40 30.73
N GLU A 477 -8.34 33.80 29.49
CA GLU A 477 -7.90 32.87 28.45
C GLU A 477 -6.59 32.19 28.86
N LEU A 478 -5.62 32.95 29.41
CA LEU A 478 -4.37 32.39 29.94
C LEU A 478 -4.60 31.37 31.05
N GLU A 479 -5.50 31.62 32.00
CA GLU A 479 -5.83 30.66 33.05
C GLU A 479 -6.45 29.37 32.47
N SER A 480 -7.34 29.52 31.50
CA SER A 480 -7.98 28.39 30.83
C SER A 480 -6.94 27.53 30.11
N MET A 481 -5.98 28.15 29.42
CA MET A 481 -4.89 27.48 28.74
C MET A 481 -3.95 26.79 29.71
N ILE A 482 -3.62 27.39 30.86
CA ILE A 482 -2.78 26.76 31.90
C ILE A 482 -3.44 25.47 32.43
N GLN A 483 -4.75 25.49 32.62
CA GLN A 483 -5.53 24.35 33.14
C GLN A 483 -5.72 23.23 32.11
N ASN A 484 -5.99 23.59 30.85
CA ASN A 484 -6.40 22.64 29.81
C ASN A 484 -5.28 22.22 28.85
N SER A 485 -4.09 22.85 28.89
CA SER A 485 -3.01 22.53 27.96
C SER A 485 -2.17 21.31 28.37
N GLY A 486 -1.72 20.55 27.37
CA GLY A 486 -0.68 19.51 27.48
C GLY A 486 0.76 20.05 27.49
N MET A 487 0.96 21.34 27.74
CA MET A 487 2.27 22.00 27.70
C MET A 487 3.17 21.61 28.87
N SER A 488 4.48 21.78 28.70
CA SER A 488 5.46 21.45 29.74
C SER A 488 5.38 22.39 30.96
N PRO A 489 5.88 21.96 32.14
CA PRO A 489 5.84 22.77 33.36
C PRO A 489 6.53 24.14 33.22
N GLU A 490 7.56 24.24 32.39
CA GLU A 490 8.34 25.46 32.18
C GLU A 490 7.57 26.50 31.35
N ILE A 491 6.79 26.05 30.36
CA ILE A 491 5.89 26.89 29.56
C ILE A 491 4.72 27.35 30.44
N LYS A 492 4.13 26.44 31.24
CA LYS A 492 3.06 26.78 32.19
C LYS A 492 3.51 27.80 33.24
N ALA A 493 4.75 27.72 33.72
CA ALA A 493 5.29 28.71 34.65
C ALA A 493 5.43 30.11 34.04
N ALA A 494 5.83 30.21 32.77
CA ALA A 494 5.89 31.47 32.05
C ALA A 494 4.47 32.05 31.82
N MET A 495 3.51 31.22 31.41
CA MET A 495 2.11 31.63 31.27
C MET A 495 1.48 32.05 32.60
N GLN A 496 1.81 31.38 33.71
CA GLN A 496 1.34 31.77 35.04
C GLN A 496 1.85 33.17 35.43
N THR A 497 3.11 33.45 35.12
CA THR A 497 3.70 34.79 35.35
C THR A 497 2.97 35.86 34.52
N GLY A 498 2.57 35.51 33.29
CA GLY A 498 1.75 36.37 32.44
C GLY A 498 0.35 36.59 32.97
N SER A 499 -0.33 35.54 33.42
CA SER A 499 -1.66 35.63 34.03
C SER A 499 -1.65 36.51 35.28
N ASP A 500 -0.65 36.34 36.16
CA ASP A 500 -0.51 37.15 37.37
C ASP A 500 -0.22 38.63 37.03
N SER A 501 0.60 38.88 36.01
CA SER A 501 0.89 40.24 35.52
C SER A 501 -0.30 40.88 34.81
N ALA A 502 -1.16 40.08 34.17
CA ALA A 502 -2.37 40.55 33.50
C ALA A 502 -3.42 40.99 34.52
N LYS A 503 -3.54 40.27 35.65
CA LYS A 503 -4.37 40.68 36.79
C LYS A 503 -3.85 41.97 37.43
N GLU A 504 -2.53 42.10 37.59
CA GLU A 504 -1.92 43.34 38.10
C GLU A 504 -2.18 44.52 37.14
N SER A 505 -2.13 44.30 35.83
CA SER A 505 -2.51 45.29 34.80
C SER A 505 -3.98 45.71 34.96
N LEU A 506 -4.88 44.74 35.13
CA LEU A 506 -6.31 44.99 35.33
C LEU A 506 -6.58 45.80 36.62
N GLU A 507 -5.91 45.48 37.73
CA GLU A 507 -6.04 46.23 38.99
C GLU A 507 -5.64 47.71 38.83
N GLN A 508 -4.60 48.01 38.03
CA GLN A 508 -4.17 49.38 37.76
C GLN A 508 -5.16 50.14 36.84
N LEU A 509 -5.76 49.44 35.87
CA LEU A 509 -6.83 49.99 35.02
C LEU A 509 -8.08 50.33 35.84
N GLU A 510 -8.48 49.45 36.76
CA GLU A 510 -9.61 49.68 37.67
C GLU A 510 -9.34 50.81 38.66
N ALA A 511 -8.08 50.98 39.08
CA ALA A 511 -7.64 52.10 39.92
C ALA A 511 -7.60 53.44 39.17
N GLY A 512 -7.74 53.44 37.84
CA GLY A 512 -7.76 54.64 37.00
C GLY A 512 -6.38 55.25 36.74
N ASP A 513 -5.30 54.46 36.83
CA ASP A 513 -3.94 54.88 36.51
C ASP A 513 -3.42 54.16 35.25
N PRO A 514 -3.74 54.66 34.05
CA PRO A 514 -3.30 54.07 32.79
C PRO A 514 -1.76 54.13 32.61
N GLY A 515 -1.08 55.08 33.29
CA GLY A 515 0.38 55.17 33.25
C GLY A 515 1.06 54.01 34.00
N ALA A 516 0.49 53.62 35.14
CA ALA A 516 0.96 52.48 35.94
C ALA A 516 0.63 51.11 35.31
N THR A 517 -0.31 51.05 34.35
CA THR A 517 -0.77 49.82 33.68
C THR A 517 0.27 49.26 32.68
N ARG A 518 1.06 50.14 32.06
CA ARG A 518 1.97 49.73 30.97
C ARG A 518 3.04 48.74 31.40
N GLU A 519 3.57 48.89 32.61
CA GLU A 519 4.65 48.03 33.11
C GLU A 519 4.15 46.58 33.34
N PRO A 520 3.06 46.34 34.09
CA PRO A 520 2.42 45.02 34.16
C PRO A 520 2.05 44.44 32.80
N ALA A 521 1.42 45.22 31.90
CA ALA A 521 1.05 44.75 30.56
C ALA A 521 2.25 44.34 29.70
N THR A 522 3.35 45.09 29.79
CA THR A 522 4.61 44.74 29.12
C THR A 522 5.21 43.46 29.71
N ARG A 523 5.04 43.21 31.02
CA ARG A 523 5.42 41.95 31.66
C ARG A 523 4.58 40.78 31.14
N VAL A 524 3.28 40.98 30.87
CA VAL A 524 2.43 39.98 30.20
C VAL A 524 3.03 39.63 28.84
N LEU A 525 3.26 40.63 27.97
CA LEU A 525 3.82 40.40 26.63
C LEU A 525 5.18 39.67 26.69
N ASN A 526 6.07 40.08 27.58
CA ASN A 526 7.37 39.42 27.75
C ASN A 526 7.24 37.97 28.19
N SER A 527 6.31 37.67 29.11
CA SER A 527 6.08 36.31 29.60
C SER A 527 5.42 35.40 28.55
N LEU A 528 4.53 35.95 27.70
CA LEU A 528 3.95 35.24 26.57
C LEU A 528 5.01 34.92 25.52
N ASN A 529 5.86 35.89 25.20
CA ASN A 529 7.00 35.69 24.31
C ASN A 529 8.00 34.67 24.88
N GLU A 530 8.25 34.68 26.19
CA GLU A 530 9.08 33.67 26.85
C GLU A 530 8.45 32.27 26.77
N ALA A 531 7.14 32.15 26.98
CA ALA A 531 6.40 30.90 26.84
C ALA A 531 6.47 30.37 25.40
N ILE A 532 6.29 31.24 24.40
CA ILE A 532 6.40 30.90 22.97
C ILE A 532 7.83 30.47 22.62
N GLN A 533 8.85 31.16 23.13
CA GLN A 533 10.25 30.78 22.91
C GLN A 533 10.60 29.43 23.52
N LYS A 534 10.18 29.17 24.78
CA LYS A 534 10.39 27.88 25.44
C LYS A 534 9.69 26.75 24.68
N MET A 535 8.47 27.02 24.22
CA MET A 535 7.71 26.11 23.36
C MET A 535 8.49 25.77 22.08
N HIS A 536 9.08 26.77 21.42
CA HIS A 536 9.92 26.56 20.23
C HIS A 536 11.20 25.77 20.51
N ILE A 537 11.87 26.01 21.63
CA ILE A 537 13.10 25.30 22.01
C ILE A 537 12.81 23.83 22.34
N GLU A 538 11.74 23.56 23.09
CA GLU A 538 11.32 22.19 23.41
C GLU A 538 10.88 21.44 22.14
N ALA A 539 10.11 22.11 21.28
CA ALA A 539 9.72 21.65 19.96
C ALA A 539 10.93 21.23 19.12
N GLN A 540 11.92 22.11 19.01
CA GLN A 540 13.13 21.87 18.23
C GLN A 540 13.94 20.70 18.77
N THR A 541 14.07 20.58 20.10
CA THR A 541 14.82 19.50 20.73
C THR A 541 14.18 18.15 20.46
N LYS A 542 12.86 18.04 20.63
CA LYS A 542 12.13 16.79 20.34
C LYS A 542 12.13 16.41 18.87
N ALA A 543 11.97 17.39 17.98
CA ALA A 543 12.07 17.17 16.54
C ALA A 543 13.48 16.65 16.16
N ARG A 544 14.55 17.23 16.74
CA ARG A 544 15.93 16.77 16.55
C ARG A 544 16.13 15.33 17.03
N ASP A 545 15.62 15.00 18.21
CA ASP A 545 15.76 13.66 18.79
C ASP A 545 15.03 12.62 17.94
N LEU A 546 13.80 12.91 17.50
CA LEU A 546 13.04 12.04 16.61
C LEU A 546 13.72 11.85 15.26
N LEU A 547 14.26 12.93 14.68
CA LEU A 547 15.00 12.87 13.42
C LEU A 547 16.28 12.04 13.57
N ALA A 548 16.97 12.14 14.70
CA ALA A 548 18.14 11.33 14.98
C ALA A 548 17.78 9.84 15.19
N GLU A 549 16.64 9.55 15.82
CA GLU A 549 16.12 8.20 16.02
C GLU A 549 15.68 7.55 14.70
N THR A 550 14.83 8.23 13.92
CA THR A 550 14.42 7.78 12.58
C THR A 550 15.64 7.59 11.65
N GLN A 551 16.62 8.48 11.71
CA GLN A 551 17.87 8.32 10.96
C GLN A 551 18.66 7.06 11.39
N ARG A 552 18.67 6.70 12.68
CA ARG A 552 19.32 5.48 13.18
C ARG A 552 18.55 4.23 12.73
N GLU A 553 17.23 4.22 12.88
CA GLU A 553 16.38 3.10 12.44
C GLU A 553 16.53 2.82 10.95
N LEU A 554 16.54 3.87 10.13
CA LEU A 554 16.75 3.76 8.68
C LEU A 554 18.17 3.28 8.34
N ASN A 555 19.19 3.75 9.07
CA ASN A 555 20.58 3.29 8.91
C ASN A 555 20.74 1.81 9.29
N ASP A 556 20.07 1.36 10.36
CA ASP A 556 20.14 -0.02 10.81
C ASP A 556 19.40 -0.95 9.83
N ALA A 557 18.23 -0.54 9.32
CA ALA A 557 17.54 -1.23 8.23
C ALA A 557 18.42 -1.35 6.97
N ALA A 558 19.16 -0.28 6.61
CA ALA A 558 20.09 -0.29 5.47
C ALA A 558 21.31 -1.20 5.69
N ARG A 559 21.82 -1.28 6.92
CA ARG A 559 22.93 -2.19 7.30
C ARG A 559 22.52 -3.66 7.28
N GLU A 560 21.29 -3.97 7.69
CA GLU A 560 20.73 -5.32 7.60
C GLU A 560 20.49 -5.76 6.14
N GLN A 561 20.17 -4.80 5.27
CA GLN A 561 20.04 -5.02 3.83
C GLN A 561 21.40 -5.26 3.15
N SER A 562 22.44 -4.51 3.54
CA SER A 562 23.80 -4.62 2.95
C SER A 562 24.65 -5.76 3.53
N SER A 563 24.30 -6.31 4.69
CA SER A 563 24.99 -7.48 5.27
C SER A 563 24.58 -8.80 4.59
N SER A 564 25.26 -9.13 3.49
CA SER A 564 25.37 -10.51 2.98
C SER A 564 26.43 -11.30 3.79
N PRO A 565 26.30 -12.63 3.95
CA PRO A 565 27.25 -13.44 4.72
C PRO A 565 28.54 -13.66 3.91
N GLN A 566 29.41 -12.65 3.89
CA GLN A 566 30.75 -12.76 3.29
C GLN A 566 31.86 -12.93 4.35
N ASN A 567 31.48 -13.20 5.61
CA ASN A 567 32.40 -13.28 6.75
C ASN A 567 32.65 -14.70 7.32
N GLU A 568 32.38 -15.76 6.55
CA GLU A 568 32.86 -17.13 6.86
C GLU A 568 34.05 -17.60 5.99
N ARG A 569 34.60 -16.72 5.14
CA ARG A 569 35.82 -17.01 4.39
C ARG A 569 36.81 -15.86 4.51
N GLU A 570 37.32 -15.63 5.72
CA GLU A 570 38.69 -15.14 5.99
C GLU A 570 38.86 -14.80 7.48
N SER A 571 39.07 -15.83 8.30
CA SER A 571 39.79 -15.69 9.56
C SER A 571 40.49 -16.99 9.95
N SER A 572 41.56 -17.32 9.22
CA SER A 572 42.78 -17.94 9.78
C SER A 572 43.91 -17.94 8.75
N PRO A 573 44.79 -16.93 8.74
CA PRO A 573 46.09 -17.03 8.10
C PRO A 573 47.12 -17.45 9.15
N LYS A 574 47.63 -18.68 9.08
CA LYS A 574 48.98 -19.07 9.52
C LYS A 574 49.32 -20.48 9.06
N GLU A 575 50.53 -20.59 8.52
CA GLU A 575 51.29 -21.82 8.25
C GLU A 575 50.96 -22.61 6.97
N SER A 576 51.50 -22.12 5.84
CA SER A 576 51.95 -23.00 4.76
C SER A 576 53.14 -22.39 4.01
N SER A 577 54.28 -22.33 4.69
CA SER A 577 55.58 -22.18 4.03
C SER A 577 56.71 -22.62 4.95
N GLN A 578 56.82 -23.93 5.21
CA GLN A 578 58.10 -24.61 5.48
C GLN A 578 57.89 -26.12 5.56
N ASN A 579 58.93 -26.86 5.17
CA ASN A 579 59.07 -28.31 5.20
C ASN A 579 58.38 -29.14 4.10
N GLU A 580 58.84 -28.93 2.87
CA GLU A 580 59.47 -30.06 2.19
C GLU A 580 60.69 -30.51 3.00
N SER A 581 60.59 -31.64 3.72
CA SER A 581 61.67 -32.63 3.85
C SER A 581 61.29 -33.77 4.81
N ASN A 582 61.55 -34.99 4.34
CA ASN A 582 61.75 -36.24 5.10
C ASN A 582 60.49 -36.88 5.71
N LEU A 583 59.99 -37.99 5.15
CA LEU A 583 60.50 -39.37 5.23
C LEU A 583 60.36 -40.00 6.63
N ALA A 584 59.55 -41.07 6.67
CA ALA A 584 59.61 -42.25 7.54
C ALA A 584 58.70 -42.36 8.79
N ASN A 585 58.11 -43.56 8.89
CA ASN A 585 57.63 -44.31 10.07
C ASN A 585 56.31 -43.86 10.73
N GLN A 586 55.23 -44.66 10.64
CA GLN A 586 54.92 -45.95 11.32
C GLN A 586 54.12 -45.76 12.62
N SER A 587 53.10 -46.63 12.76
CA SER A 587 52.41 -47.12 13.98
C SER A 587 51.42 -46.22 14.75
N ASP A 588 50.11 -46.46 14.53
CA ASP A 588 49.14 -47.18 15.40
C ASP A 588 49.23 -47.03 16.96
N PRO A 589 48.16 -47.33 17.74
CA PRO A 589 47.00 -46.49 18.11
C PRO A 589 46.81 -46.43 19.66
N SER A 590 45.56 -46.25 20.14
CA SER A 590 45.04 -46.30 21.54
C SER A 590 45.22 -45.05 22.43
N LYS A 591 44.33 -44.61 23.33
CA LYS A 591 43.33 -45.30 24.19
C LYS A 591 42.45 -44.29 24.98
N GLN A 592 41.14 -44.57 25.01
CA GLN A 592 40.26 -44.73 26.20
C GLN A 592 40.13 -43.67 27.34
N ARG A 593 38.89 -43.19 27.56
CA ARG A 593 37.98 -43.36 28.74
C ARG A 593 36.94 -42.21 28.75
N ALA A 594 35.63 -42.47 28.62
CA ALA A 594 34.66 -42.86 29.68
C ALA A 594 34.48 -41.72 30.71
N SER A 595 33.28 -41.20 31.03
CA SER A 595 31.97 -41.88 31.21
C SER A 595 30.83 -40.86 31.41
N ASP A 596 29.63 -41.24 30.93
CA ASP A 596 28.28 -41.18 31.52
C ASP A 596 27.77 -39.90 32.25
N ASP A 597 26.65 -39.34 31.78
CA ASP A 597 25.31 -39.62 32.35
C ASP A 597 24.15 -39.19 31.42
N SER A 598 23.04 -39.93 31.48
CA SER A 598 21.84 -39.95 30.64
C SER A 598 20.73 -39.03 31.19
N GLY A 599 19.64 -38.65 30.51
CA GLY A 599 18.99 -39.03 29.24
C GLY A 599 18.06 -37.89 28.73
N ARG A 600 17.77 -37.76 27.43
CA ARG A 600 16.85 -38.55 26.54
C ARG A 600 15.37 -38.18 26.81
N GLY A 601 14.51 -37.79 25.88
CA GLY A 601 14.52 -37.59 24.42
C GLY A 601 13.42 -36.53 24.09
N GLU A 602 13.00 -36.24 22.87
CA GLU A 602 13.08 -36.92 21.58
C GLU A 602 13.07 -35.86 20.47
N GLN A 603 13.71 -36.21 19.36
CA GLN A 603 13.73 -35.49 18.10
C GLN A 603 13.29 -36.52 17.04
N PRO A 604 12.48 -36.19 16.04
CA PRO A 604 12.53 -36.89 14.77
C PRO A 604 13.33 -36.03 13.79
N THR A 605 14.44 -36.60 13.34
CA THR A 605 15.16 -36.21 12.15
C THR A 605 14.34 -36.55 10.90
N SER A 606 14.22 -35.63 9.95
CA SER A 606 14.20 -36.03 8.54
C SER A 606 14.86 -34.95 7.68
N SER A 607 16.04 -35.32 7.19
CA SER A 607 16.74 -34.71 6.06
C SER A 607 15.92 -34.91 4.77
N GLY A 608 15.78 -33.84 4.02
CA GLY A 608 15.35 -33.82 2.62
C GLY A 608 15.66 -32.43 2.07
N GLY A 609 16.81 -32.27 1.42
CA GLY A 609 17.17 -31.03 0.75
C GLY A 609 16.43 -30.90 -0.58
N ASP A 610 16.05 -29.68 -0.96
CA ASP A 610 16.54 -28.98 -2.16
C ASP A 610 15.93 -27.56 -2.23
N ASN A 611 16.71 -26.60 -2.74
CA ASN A 611 16.37 -25.22 -3.11
C ASN A 611 15.87 -24.23 -2.03
N GLY A 612 16.81 -23.65 -1.27
CA GLY A 612 16.62 -22.40 -0.53
C GLY A 612 17.60 -21.34 -1.00
N SER A 613 17.16 -20.41 -1.85
CA SER A 613 17.94 -19.19 -2.13
C SER A 613 17.14 -17.90 -2.39
N ASP A 614 15.80 -17.90 -2.35
CA ASP A 614 15.02 -16.65 -2.59
C ASP A 614 14.25 -16.09 -1.37
N THR A 615 13.95 -16.91 -0.34
CA THR A 615 13.09 -16.47 0.78
C THR A 615 13.77 -15.57 1.82
N THR A 616 15.11 -15.49 1.82
CA THR A 616 15.86 -14.65 2.78
C THR A 616 15.97 -13.19 2.30
N GLY A 617 15.90 -12.95 0.99
CA GLY A 617 15.90 -11.60 0.42
C GLY A 617 14.55 -10.90 0.58
N GLU A 618 13.45 -11.63 0.39
CA GLU A 618 12.08 -11.13 0.58
C GLU A 618 11.82 -10.65 2.01
N ASN A 619 12.24 -11.43 3.01
CA ASN A 619 12.03 -11.10 4.43
C ASN A 619 12.86 -9.86 4.88
N LYS A 620 14.02 -9.62 4.24
CA LYS A 620 14.84 -8.41 4.49
C LYS A 620 14.22 -7.15 3.88
N ASN A 621 13.70 -7.25 2.66
CA ASN A 621 13.01 -6.14 2.00
C ASN A 621 11.71 -5.75 2.74
N LEU A 622 10.99 -6.75 3.27
CA LEU A 622 9.79 -6.54 4.08
C LEU A 622 10.09 -5.76 5.37
N ARG A 623 11.17 -6.08 6.08
CA ARG A 623 11.58 -5.36 7.30
C ARG A 623 12.03 -3.93 7.02
N SER A 624 12.75 -3.69 5.92
CA SER A 624 13.11 -2.32 5.53
C SER A 624 11.89 -1.47 5.16
N ALA A 625 10.89 -2.07 4.49
CA ALA A 625 9.64 -1.39 4.17
C ALA A 625 8.83 -1.06 5.45
N GLN A 626 8.80 -1.98 6.41
CA GLN A 626 8.18 -1.76 7.72
C GLN A 626 8.87 -0.65 8.51
N ALA A 627 10.21 -0.61 8.54
CA ALA A 627 10.97 0.45 9.21
C ALA A 627 10.70 1.83 8.59
N ILE A 628 10.61 1.92 7.26
CA ILE A 628 10.26 3.17 6.56
C ILE A 628 8.82 3.61 6.89
N ALA A 629 7.87 2.68 6.94
CA ALA A 629 6.48 2.96 7.28
C ALA A 629 6.33 3.44 8.74
N GLN A 630 7.05 2.82 9.68
CA GLN A 630 7.08 3.22 11.10
C GLN A 630 7.69 4.60 11.29
N ALA A 631 8.84 4.86 10.66
CA ALA A 631 9.50 6.16 10.70
C ALA A 631 8.61 7.27 10.12
N ARG A 632 7.89 7.00 9.02
CA ARG A 632 6.92 7.93 8.43
C ARG A 632 5.80 8.29 9.41
N GLU A 633 5.22 7.28 10.06
CA GLU A 633 4.10 7.49 10.98
C GLU A 633 4.53 8.28 12.22
N ALA A 634 5.71 7.99 12.76
CA ALA A 634 6.30 8.75 13.86
C ALA A 634 6.49 10.24 13.50
N LEU A 635 6.96 10.54 12.28
CA LEU A 635 7.11 11.91 11.79
C LEU A 635 5.76 12.64 11.67
N ARG A 636 4.70 11.96 11.24
CA ARG A 636 3.34 12.53 11.15
C ARG A 636 2.76 12.83 12.52
N GLN A 637 2.88 11.89 13.46
CA GLN A 637 2.39 12.10 14.82
C GLN A 637 3.09 13.26 15.50
N GLU A 638 4.41 13.37 15.33
CA GLU A 638 5.17 14.48 15.89
C GLU A 638 4.86 15.80 15.18
N ALA A 639 4.71 15.81 13.85
CA ALA A 639 4.28 17.01 13.12
C ALA A 639 2.93 17.55 13.65
N LEU A 640 1.99 16.67 14.01
CA LEU A 640 0.70 17.06 14.58
C LEU A 640 0.86 17.60 16.00
N ARG A 641 1.71 16.96 16.80
CA ARG A 641 2.06 17.44 18.15
C ARG A 641 2.74 18.80 18.11
N GLN A 642 3.60 19.05 17.11
CA GLN A 642 4.28 20.32 16.89
C GLN A 642 3.33 21.41 16.43
N GLN A 643 2.35 21.06 15.60
CA GLN A 643 1.28 21.98 15.23
C GLN A 643 0.47 22.40 16.45
N GLN A 644 0.12 21.44 17.32
CA GLN A 644 -0.71 21.67 18.50
C GLN A 644 0.00 22.44 19.63
N PHE A 645 1.25 22.11 19.90
CA PHE A 645 1.96 22.52 21.12
C PHE A 645 3.40 22.99 20.89
N GLY A 646 3.80 23.17 19.64
CA GLY A 646 5.20 23.43 19.27
C GLY A 646 5.31 24.51 18.21
N SER A 647 6.25 24.34 17.29
CA SER A 647 6.52 25.32 16.24
C SER A 647 5.90 24.90 14.91
N GLU A 648 5.20 25.83 14.27
CA GLU A 648 4.58 25.62 12.95
C GLU A 648 5.62 25.29 11.87
N GLU A 649 6.77 25.97 11.87
CA GLU A 649 7.86 25.69 10.92
C GLU A 649 8.34 24.24 11.00
N PHE A 650 8.47 23.71 12.23
CA PHE A 650 8.86 22.33 12.45
C PHE A 650 7.74 21.33 12.14
N ALA A 651 6.48 21.67 12.43
CA ALA A 651 5.32 20.87 12.05
C ALA A 651 5.26 20.68 10.53
N LEU A 652 5.39 21.78 9.77
CA LEU A 652 5.42 21.77 8.32
C LEU A 652 6.63 21.00 7.78
N LEU A 653 7.79 21.14 8.41
CA LEU A 653 8.98 20.41 7.99
C LEU A 653 8.83 18.91 8.19
N LEU A 654 8.39 18.47 9.37
CA LEU A 654 8.21 17.05 9.69
C LEU A 654 7.12 16.43 8.81
N ALA A 655 6.03 17.15 8.56
CA ALA A 655 4.99 16.72 7.62
C ALA A 655 5.54 16.60 6.19
N LYS A 656 6.33 17.59 5.73
CA LYS A 656 7.00 17.56 4.43
C LYS A 656 8.04 16.44 4.34
N LEU A 657 8.71 16.10 5.44
CA LEU A 657 9.68 15.02 5.48
C LEU A 657 8.99 13.65 5.37
N ALA A 658 7.91 13.45 6.13
CA ALA A 658 7.07 12.25 6.02
C ALA A 658 6.54 12.10 4.58
N GLU A 659 6.16 13.21 3.95
CA GLU A 659 5.74 13.25 2.56
C GLU A 659 6.90 12.97 1.57
N GLN A 660 8.10 13.50 1.82
CA GLN A 660 9.27 13.18 1.00
C GLN A 660 9.62 11.69 1.08
N MET A 661 9.45 11.06 2.24
CA MET A 661 9.58 9.60 2.39
C MET A 661 8.54 8.83 1.57
N ASP A 662 7.32 9.36 1.41
CA ASP A 662 6.33 8.80 0.48
C ASP A 662 6.80 8.90 -0.98
N THR A 663 7.47 9.99 -1.37
CA THR A 663 7.96 10.18 -2.75
C THR A 663 9.24 9.42 -3.08
N GLY A 664 10.17 9.26 -2.13
CA GLY A 664 11.47 8.59 -2.34
C GLY A 664 11.36 7.11 -2.73
N ILE A 665 10.25 6.47 -2.35
CA ILE A 665 9.93 5.07 -2.69
C ILE A 665 9.55 4.93 -4.19
N THR A 666 9.08 6.00 -4.83
CA THR A 666 8.50 5.95 -6.20
C THR A 666 9.51 5.98 -7.35
N ASN A 667 10.81 6.22 -7.11
CA ASN A 667 11.87 6.24 -8.13
C ASN A 667 12.73 4.96 -8.20
N LEU A 668 12.33 3.88 -7.52
CA LEU A 668 13.11 2.65 -7.40
C LEU A 668 12.73 1.57 -8.43
N ASP A 669 13.06 1.79 -9.70
CA ASP A 669 13.17 0.70 -10.71
C ASP A 669 14.50 -0.09 -10.57
N SER A 670 15.30 0.18 -9.54
CA SER A 670 16.44 -0.65 -9.10
C SER A 670 16.82 -0.34 -7.65
N PRO A 671 17.22 -1.35 -6.83
CA PRO A 671 17.62 -1.12 -5.46
C PRO A 671 19.03 -0.50 -5.44
N GLN A 672 19.10 0.82 -5.44
CA GLN A 672 20.31 1.52 -5.05
C GLN A 672 20.07 2.33 -3.77
N ASP A 673 20.74 1.82 -2.74
CA ASP A 673 21.30 2.50 -1.59
C ASP A 673 20.38 3.45 -0.78
N PRO A 674 19.79 2.96 0.33
CA PRO A 674 19.10 3.80 1.32
C PRO A 674 19.89 5.05 1.75
N SER A 675 21.23 5.01 1.63
CA SER A 675 22.14 6.14 1.85
C SER A 675 21.81 7.37 0.99
N ALA A 676 21.25 7.21 -0.21
CA ALA A 676 20.89 8.30 -1.12
C ALA A 676 19.68 9.10 -0.61
N ILE A 677 18.70 8.40 -0.05
CA ILE A 677 17.56 9.01 0.65
C ILE A 677 18.10 9.77 1.88
N LEU A 678 18.99 9.15 2.66
CA LEU A 678 19.59 9.75 3.86
C LEU A 678 20.47 10.97 3.57
N THR A 679 21.18 11.02 2.45
CA THR A 679 21.98 12.19 2.06
C THR A 679 21.09 13.36 1.62
N SER A 680 20.01 13.09 0.88
CA SER A 680 19.02 14.13 0.54
C SER A 680 18.26 14.64 1.76
N LEU A 681 17.89 13.76 2.70
CA LEU A 681 17.35 14.13 4.01
C LEU A 681 18.35 14.99 4.77
N SER A 682 19.61 14.56 4.92
CA SER A 682 20.61 15.31 5.70
C SER A 682 20.80 16.76 5.24
N ASP A 683 20.65 17.04 3.93
CA ASP A 683 20.93 18.36 3.35
C ASP A 683 19.75 19.35 3.49
N ASP A 684 18.51 18.84 3.52
CA ASP A 684 17.30 19.64 3.80
C ASP A 684 17.02 19.75 5.31
N THR A 685 17.27 18.68 6.07
CA THR A 685 17.19 18.71 7.53
C THR A 685 18.28 19.61 8.14
N ALA A 686 19.49 19.64 7.57
CA ALA A 686 20.54 20.60 7.98
C ALA A 686 20.22 22.06 7.62
N LYS A 687 19.38 22.32 6.61
CA LYS A 687 18.92 23.69 6.31
C LYS A 687 18.00 24.25 7.39
N ALA A 688 17.21 23.37 8.02
CA ALA A 688 16.19 23.79 8.99
C ALA A 688 16.61 23.61 10.44
N LEU A 689 17.56 22.72 10.74
CA LEU A 689 17.94 22.41 12.10
C LEU A 689 18.94 23.38 12.74
N PHE A 690 19.61 24.29 12.03
CA PHE A 690 20.58 25.20 12.66
C PHE A 690 19.96 26.56 12.97
N THR A 691 19.82 26.88 14.26
CA THR A 691 19.56 28.27 14.68
C THR A 691 20.74 29.16 14.25
N ILE A 692 20.52 30.48 14.17
CA ILE A 692 21.61 31.45 13.89
C ILE A 692 22.75 31.28 14.91
N GLU A 693 22.43 30.96 16.17
CA GLU A 693 23.40 30.78 17.24
C GLU A 693 24.18 29.46 17.11
N ASP A 694 23.50 28.35 16.80
CA ASP A 694 24.15 27.06 16.53
C ASP A 694 25.06 27.14 15.29
N ARG A 695 24.62 27.88 14.27
CA ARG A 695 25.43 28.14 13.08
C ARG A 695 26.65 29.01 13.41
N ARG A 696 26.49 30.00 14.30
CA ARG A 696 27.60 30.83 14.78
C ARG A 696 28.61 30.02 15.58
N GLU A 697 28.15 29.13 16.45
CA GLU A 697 29.01 28.24 17.23
C GLU A 697 29.76 27.27 16.32
N ALA A 698 29.08 26.64 15.36
CA ALA A 698 29.70 25.77 14.37
C ALA A 698 30.75 26.49 13.51
N LEU A 699 30.46 27.72 13.05
CA LEU A 699 31.43 28.57 12.34
C LEU A 699 32.64 28.92 13.21
N THR A 700 32.41 29.21 14.49
CA THR A 700 33.47 29.57 15.45
C THR A 700 34.36 28.37 15.78
N MET A 701 33.77 27.20 16.01
CA MET A 701 34.48 25.95 16.25
C MET A 701 35.32 25.57 15.03
N THR A 702 34.73 25.65 13.84
CA THR A 702 35.43 25.36 12.58
C THR A 702 36.59 26.31 12.36
N ARG A 703 36.41 27.62 12.63
CA ARG A 703 37.49 28.62 12.58
C ARG A 703 38.62 28.27 13.53
N ASN A 704 38.31 27.97 14.79
CA ASN A 704 39.31 27.66 15.82
C ASN A 704 40.10 26.40 15.47
N LEU A 705 39.43 25.38 14.91
CA LEU A 705 40.10 24.16 14.45
C LEU A 705 41.03 24.45 13.27
N LEU A 706 40.60 25.28 12.32
CA LEU A 706 41.39 25.67 11.15
C LEU A 706 42.62 26.51 11.55
N GLU A 707 42.46 27.45 12.49
CA GLU A 707 43.57 28.24 13.07
C GLU A 707 44.56 27.37 13.84
N ARG A 708 44.06 26.41 14.65
CA ARG A 708 44.90 25.51 15.44
C ARG A 708 45.70 24.55 14.56
N SER A 709 45.04 23.93 13.58
CA SER A 709 45.69 23.00 12.64
C SER A 709 46.71 23.72 11.77
N ALA A 710 46.39 24.92 11.27
CA ALA A 710 47.31 25.81 10.56
C ALA A 710 48.56 26.17 11.40
N ALA A 711 48.37 26.62 12.64
CA ALA A 711 49.47 26.99 13.52
C ALA A 711 50.34 25.79 13.92
N ASN A 712 49.74 24.61 14.09
CA ASN A 712 50.48 23.37 14.32
C ASN A 712 51.32 23.00 13.09
N LEU A 713 50.75 23.08 11.88
CA LEU A 713 51.45 22.74 10.65
C LEU A 713 52.60 23.73 10.35
N ASP A 714 52.41 25.02 10.60
CA ASP A 714 53.46 26.04 10.51
C ASP A 714 54.59 25.78 11.51
N ARG A 715 54.26 25.49 12.79
CA ARG A 715 55.27 25.13 13.80
C ARG A 715 56.05 23.88 13.43
N LEU A 716 55.36 22.84 12.95
CA LEU A 716 56.01 21.60 12.51
C LEU A 716 56.93 21.87 11.31
N SER A 717 56.53 22.75 10.39
CA SER A 717 57.36 23.15 9.26
C SER A 717 58.63 23.91 9.66
N GLN A 718 58.58 24.69 10.75
CA GLN A 718 59.71 25.49 11.24
C GLN A 718 60.65 24.72 12.18
N THR A 719 60.13 23.74 12.91
CA THR A 719 60.87 23.05 13.99
C THR A 719 61.49 21.73 13.58
N ILE A 720 60.99 21.07 12.53
CA ILE A 720 61.41 19.72 12.18
C ILE A 720 62.33 19.74 10.95
N PRO A 721 63.62 19.37 11.08
CA PRO A 721 64.44 19.01 9.93
C PRO A 721 63.93 17.69 9.32
N SER A 722 63.01 17.82 8.38
CA SER A 722 62.60 16.92 7.27
C SER A 722 62.46 15.38 7.46
N ALA A 723 62.61 14.76 8.64
CA ALA A 723 62.56 13.28 8.68
C ALA A 723 62.07 12.55 9.95
N GLU A 724 61.79 13.16 11.10
CA GLU A 724 61.61 12.36 12.34
C GLU A 724 60.18 12.18 12.89
N HIS A 725 59.15 12.88 12.41
CA HIS A 725 57.77 12.68 12.91
C HIS A 725 56.67 12.77 11.82
N PRO A 726 56.52 11.74 10.95
CA PRO A 726 55.49 11.72 9.90
C PRO A 726 54.06 11.71 10.48
N VAL A 727 53.85 11.02 11.60
CA VAL A 727 52.52 10.85 12.21
C VAL A 727 51.91 12.18 12.67
N ALA A 728 52.70 13.07 13.27
CA ALA A 728 52.21 14.37 13.74
C ALA A 728 51.88 15.32 12.58
N VAL A 729 52.58 15.18 11.45
CA VAL A 729 52.29 15.94 10.23
C VAL A 729 51.03 15.42 9.56
N ASP A 730 50.87 14.10 9.46
CA ASP A 730 49.67 13.47 8.88
C ASP A 730 48.41 13.77 9.71
N GLU A 731 48.51 13.79 11.05
CA GLU A 731 47.43 14.17 11.94
C GLU A 731 47.05 15.65 11.76
N ALA A 732 48.04 16.56 11.69
CA ALA A 732 47.79 17.98 11.44
C ALA A 732 47.17 18.24 10.06
N ILE A 733 47.56 17.46 9.05
CA ILE A 733 46.97 17.50 7.70
C ILE A 733 45.52 16.98 7.72
N GLY A 734 45.27 15.87 8.41
CA GLY A 734 43.92 15.30 8.55
C GLY A 734 42.95 16.26 9.24
N ASP A 735 43.38 16.89 10.33
CA ASP A 735 42.60 17.90 11.04
C ASP A 735 42.32 19.12 10.15
N LEU A 736 43.31 19.58 9.39
CA LEU A 736 43.16 20.72 8.48
C LEU A 736 42.18 20.43 7.34
N LEU A 737 42.24 19.24 6.74
CA LEU A 737 41.32 18.82 5.69
C LEU A 737 39.89 18.67 6.21
N THR A 738 39.73 18.10 7.41
CA THR A 738 38.44 17.99 8.08
C THR A 738 37.84 19.37 8.36
N ALA A 739 38.65 20.30 8.89
CA ALA A 739 38.23 21.67 9.14
C ALA A 739 37.85 22.41 7.83
N ALA A 740 38.60 22.21 6.75
CA ALA A 740 38.31 22.81 5.45
C ALA A 740 37.00 22.28 4.84
N GLN A 741 36.71 20.98 5.00
CA GLN A 741 35.46 20.39 4.55
C GLN A 741 34.26 20.90 5.35
N MET A 742 34.40 21.05 6.68
CA MET A 742 33.38 21.69 7.51
C MET A 742 33.15 23.14 7.09
N ALA A 743 34.22 23.90 6.80
CA ALA A 743 34.11 25.28 6.34
C ALA A 743 33.36 25.38 5.00
N ARG A 744 33.62 24.46 4.06
CA ARG A 744 32.86 24.35 2.79
C ARG A 744 31.37 24.17 3.03
N LEU A 745 31.01 23.22 3.91
CA LEU A 745 29.60 22.91 4.21
C LEU A 745 28.87 24.07 4.90
N LEU A 746 29.55 24.79 5.79
CA LEU A 746 28.94 25.89 6.57
C LEU A 746 28.82 27.20 5.77
N LEU A 747 29.80 27.52 4.93
CA LEU A 747 29.86 28.77 4.16
C LEU A 747 29.05 28.70 2.86
N ARG A 748 28.96 27.52 2.23
CA ARG A 748 28.23 27.29 0.97
C ARG A 748 28.50 28.35 -0.11
N SER A 749 29.74 28.81 -0.22
CA SER A 749 30.17 29.78 -1.24
C SER A 749 31.11 29.12 -2.25
N PRO A 750 31.05 29.49 -3.54
CA PRO A 750 31.98 28.98 -4.56
C PRO A 750 33.45 29.21 -4.20
N THR A 751 33.73 30.29 -3.45
CA THR A 751 35.07 30.59 -2.95
C THR A 751 35.54 29.63 -1.86
N ALA A 752 34.65 29.19 -0.96
CA ALA A 752 34.98 28.21 0.07
C ALA A 752 35.17 26.82 -0.52
N GLU A 753 34.37 26.48 -1.53
CA GLU A 753 34.51 25.25 -2.30
C GLU A 753 35.87 25.20 -3.01
N ASN A 754 36.22 26.22 -3.79
CA ASN A 754 37.52 26.31 -4.47
C ASN A 754 38.70 26.26 -3.49
N ALA A 755 38.61 26.95 -2.35
CA ALA A 755 39.67 26.93 -1.34
C ALA A 755 39.84 25.55 -0.68
N SER A 756 38.73 24.87 -0.37
CA SER A 756 38.76 23.51 0.19
C SER A 756 39.28 22.48 -0.82
N GLU A 757 38.93 22.62 -2.10
CA GLU A 757 39.38 21.73 -3.16
C GLU A 757 40.87 21.93 -3.46
N THR A 758 41.35 23.18 -3.44
CA THR A 758 42.79 23.48 -3.55
C THR A 758 43.56 22.82 -2.41
N LEU A 759 43.06 22.90 -1.17
CA LEU A 759 43.66 22.22 -0.02
C LEU A 759 43.66 20.70 -0.20
N TRP A 760 42.56 20.12 -0.66
CA TRP A 760 42.46 18.69 -0.90
C TRP A 760 43.39 18.22 -2.03
N GLN A 761 43.58 19.01 -3.09
CA GLN A 761 44.50 18.69 -4.17
C GLN A 761 45.96 18.75 -3.72
N ASP A 762 46.30 19.75 -2.91
CA ASP A 762 47.67 19.96 -2.43
C ASP A 762 48.07 19.01 -1.30
N LEU A 763 47.10 18.54 -0.49
CA LEU A 763 47.35 17.70 0.69
C LEU A 763 46.83 16.25 0.59
N GLY A 764 45.76 16.00 -0.17
CA GLY A 764 45.02 14.74 -0.17
C GLY A 764 45.53 13.67 -1.14
N THR A 765 46.51 13.98 -2.00
CA THR A 765 47.13 12.97 -2.87
C THR A 765 48.20 12.20 -2.09
N GLY A 766 47.77 11.15 -1.39
CA GLY A 766 48.59 10.30 -0.50
C GLY A 766 49.82 9.60 -1.10
N ASP A 767 50.21 9.93 -2.33
CA ASP A 767 51.42 9.43 -3.01
C ASP A 767 52.59 10.43 -2.98
N ARG A 768 52.33 11.69 -2.56
CA ARG A 768 53.39 12.68 -2.28
C ARG A 768 53.73 12.60 -0.80
N GLY A 769 54.69 11.73 -0.45
CA GLY A 769 55.25 11.69 0.91
C GLY A 769 55.61 13.11 1.40
N ALA A 770 55.54 13.32 2.71
CA ALA A 770 55.60 14.59 3.48
C ALA A 770 56.73 15.61 3.14
N GLN A 771 57.57 15.36 2.13
CA GLN A 771 58.67 16.20 1.69
C GLN A 771 58.30 17.29 0.66
N GLY A 772 57.06 17.32 0.16
CA GLY A 772 56.64 18.28 -0.89
C GLY A 772 55.69 19.39 -0.45
N VAL A 773 55.18 19.33 0.78
CA VAL A 773 54.12 20.22 1.25
C VAL A 773 54.73 21.54 1.75
N SER A 774 54.79 22.55 0.89
CA SER A 774 55.20 23.89 1.30
C SER A 774 54.04 24.62 1.98
N TRP A 775 54.26 25.06 3.23
CA TRP A 775 53.29 25.91 3.94
C TRP A 775 52.90 27.14 3.12
N ASP A 776 53.81 27.68 2.32
CA ASP A 776 53.57 28.84 1.45
C ASP A 776 52.46 28.61 0.42
N ASN A 777 52.21 27.36 0.00
CA ASN A 777 51.15 27.01 -0.96
C ASN A 777 49.79 26.78 -0.27
N ILE A 778 49.81 26.29 0.97
CA ILE A 778 48.60 25.94 1.75
C ILE A 778 48.06 27.15 2.50
N ARG A 779 48.94 28.05 2.91
CA ARG A 779 48.58 29.22 3.71
C ARG A 779 47.50 30.09 3.04
N PRO A 780 47.58 30.44 1.73
CA PRO A 780 46.57 31.27 1.10
C PRO A 780 45.13 30.71 1.14
N PRO A 781 44.85 29.43 0.78
CA PRO A 781 43.50 28.89 0.88
C PRO A 781 42.99 28.75 2.33
N VAL A 782 43.88 28.44 3.29
CA VAL A 782 43.53 28.45 4.74
C VAL A 782 43.13 29.86 5.19
N GLU A 783 43.94 30.87 4.91
CA GLU A 783 43.63 32.27 5.28
C GLU A 783 42.35 32.77 4.60
N SER A 784 42.08 32.32 3.36
CA SER A 784 40.83 32.60 2.66
C SER A 784 39.62 32.02 3.38
N LEU A 785 39.68 30.75 3.81
CA LEU A 785 38.62 30.11 4.58
C LEU A 785 38.40 30.81 5.94
N ILE A 786 39.47 31.15 6.67
CA ILE A 786 39.38 31.90 7.94
C ILE A 786 38.72 33.26 7.73
N ALA A 787 39.11 34.00 6.69
CA ALA A 787 38.52 35.30 6.39
C ALA A 787 37.01 35.19 6.07
N MET A 788 36.60 34.15 5.35
CA MET A 788 35.18 33.89 5.05
C MET A 788 34.39 33.47 6.30
N LEU A 789 34.97 32.61 7.15
CA LEU A 789 34.37 32.22 8.43
C LEU A 789 34.19 33.45 9.34
N ASN A 790 35.21 34.30 9.47
CA ASN A 790 35.12 35.54 10.23
C ASN A 790 34.07 36.50 9.67
N LYS A 791 34.00 36.63 8.34
CA LYS A 791 32.95 37.43 7.69
C LYS A 791 31.56 36.87 7.96
N GLY A 792 31.39 35.55 7.94
CA GLY A 792 30.14 34.88 8.31
C GLY A 792 29.74 35.12 9.76
N ILE A 793 30.68 34.94 10.70
CA ILE A 793 30.48 35.18 12.14
C ILE A 793 30.12 36.66 12.40
N SER A 794 30.86 37.60 11.81
CA SER A 794 30.60 39.04 11.95
C SER A 794 29.28 39.48 11.31
N GLY A 795 28.91 38.89 10.17
CA GLY A 795 27.60 39.11 9.54
C GLY A 795 26.46 38.68 10.46
N MET A 796 26.55 37.48 11.02
CA MET A 796 25.55 36.96 11.97
C MET A 796 25.49 37.77 13.28
N THR A 797 26.64 38.25 13.77
CA THR A 797 26.69 39.12 14.96
C THR A 797 26.04 40.48 14.68
N ARG A 798 26.20 41.00 13.47
CA ARG A 798 25.57 42.25 13.04
C ARG A 798 24.05 42.07 12.91
N ASP A 799 23.60 40.98 12.32
CA ASP A 799 22.17 40.67 12.17
C ASP A 799 21.50 40.34 13.51
N SER A 800 22.22 39.71 14.46
CA SER A 800 21.73 39.48 15.81
C SER A 800 21.63 40.77 16.64
N ILE A 801 22.55 41.73 16.43
CA ILE A 801 22.51 43.04 17.09
C ILE A 801 21.40 43.92 16.48
N ILE A 802 21.18 43.85 15.16
CA ILE A 802 20.12 44.62 14.48
C ILE A 802 18.72 44.10 14.85
N ARG A 803 18.56 42.83 15.22
CA ARG A 803 17.29 42.26 15.71
C ARG A 803 16.97 42.53 17.19
N ILE A 804 17.87 43.18 17.94
CA ILE A 804 17.55 43.68 19.29
C ILE A 804 16.85 45.03 19.11
N ASP A 805 15.57 45.00 18.74
CA ASP A 805 14.75 46.19 18.46
C ASP A 805 14.05 46.73 19.71
N THR A 806 14.63 46.52 20.90
CA THR A 806 14.19 47.16 22.13
C THR A 806 15.22 48.17 22.59
N ALA A 807 14.83 49.45 22.61
CA ALA A 807 15.67 50.60 22.96
C ALA A 807 16.37 50.49 24.35
N GLY A 808 15.99 49.52 25.19
CA GLY A 808 16.57 49.27 26.50
C GLY A 808 17.75 48.28 26.54
N ALA A 809 17.95 47.43 25.52
CA ALA A 809 18.85 46.28 25.59
C ALA A 809 20.27 46.52 25.01
N ALA A 810 20.56 47.70 24.47
CA ALA A 810 21.92 48.06 24.05
C ALA A 810 22.85 48.17 25.27
N PRO A 811 24.06 47.56 25.24
CA PRO A 811 25.04 47.70 26.32
C PRO A 811 25.32 49.18 26.65
N GLU A 812 25.41 49.50 27.94
CA GLU A 812 25.58 50.89 28.42
C GLU A 812 26.75 51.61 27.75
N ALA A 813 27.88 50.93 27.58
CA ALA A 813 29.06 51.47 26.89
C ALA A 813 28.80 51.88 25.43
N TYR A 814 27.87 51.21 24.73
CA TYR A 814 27.48 51.58 23.36
C TYR A 814 26.57 52.80 23.36
N ARG A 815 25.62 52.87 24.31
CA ARG A 815 24.75 54.06 24.48
C ARG A 815 25.57 55.30 24.81
N ASP A 816 26.55 55.17 25.70
CA ASP A 816 27.45 56.26 26.07
C ASP A 816 28.32 56.72 24.89
N ALA A 817 28.84 55.76 24.09
CA ALA A 817 29.64 56.08 22.92
C ALA A 817 28.83 56.81 21.83
N VAL A 818 27.58 56.41 21.61
CA VAL A 818 26.66 57.05 20.65
C VAL A 818 26.26 58.44 21.16
N SER A 819 25.94 58.58 22.45
CA SER A 819 25.64 59.87 23.08
C SER A 819 26.82 60.85 22.94
N ALA A 820 28.04 60.41 23.28
CA ALA A 820 29.26 61.22 23.15
C ALA A 820 29.58 61.60 21.69
N TYR A 821 29.22 60.75 20.72
CA TYR A 821 29.38 61.05 19.30
C TYR A 821 28.44 62.18 18.85
N PHE A 822 27.17 62.13 19.26
CA PHE A 822 26.20 63.18 18.94
C PHE A 822 26.46 64.48 19.70
N GLU A 823 26.95 64.39 20.93
CA GLU A 823 27.38 65.56 21.71
C GLU A 823 28.52 66.29 21.01
N ARG A 824 29.56 65.57 20.55
CA ARG A 824 30.64 66.16 19.72
C ARG A 824 30.15 66.77 18.41
N LEU A 825 29.22 66.10 17.73
CA LEU A 825 28.62 66.61 16.49
C LEU A 825 27.84 67.90 16.75
N SER A 826 27.15 67.99 17.88
CA SER A 826 26.41 69.18 18.29
C SER A 826 27.35 70.35 18.65
N GLU A 827 28.46 70.10 19.36
CA GLU A 827 29.47 71.11 19.69
C GLU A 827 30.19 71.64 18.44
N THR A 828 30.50 70.77 17.47
CA THR A 828 31.11 71.21 16.21
C THR A 828 30.19 72.01 15.30
N SER A 829 28.87 71.94 15.51
CA SER A 829 27.89 72.71 14.73
C SER A 829 27.70 74.14 15.24
N THR A 830 28.04 74.42 16.51
CA THR A 830 27.86 75.73 17.14
C THR A 830 29.03 76.70 16.95
N ASP A 831 30.21 76.24 16.52
CA ASP A 831 31.38 77.09 16.25
C ASP A 831 31.45 77.61 14.79
N SER A 832 30.39 77.39 14.00
CA SER A 832 30.28 77.82 12.59
C SER A 832 29.20 78.88 12.31
N GLU A 833 28.68 79.54 13.34
CA GLU A 833 28.00 80.86 13.26
C GLU A 833 28.80 81.90 14.04
#